data_AF-A0A8J7NCE6-F1
#
_entry.id   AF-A0A8J7NCE6-F1
#
_cell.length_a   1.000
_cell.length_b   1.000
_cell.length_c   1.000
_cell.angle_alpha   90.00
_cell.angle_beta   90.00
_cell.angle_gamma   90.00
#
_symmetry.space_group_name_H-M   'P 1'
#
loop_
_entity.id
_entity.type
_entity.pdbx_description
1 polymer ?
#
loop_
_entity_poly.entity_id
_entity_poly.type
_entity_poly.pdbx_seq_one_letter_code
_entity_poly.pdbx_strand_id
1 'polypeptide(L)'
;ELREYVERNLRDHLLASEIGEIYWTFLEDSLPWLDGAGRARALAPLWAELAEFGELYLTLKRALDQLGHPAEVFTSLGALADRARGVLHVDALKDLDRPGAVPQLSVLSGTQGVGLVSLPVGVVSALTAELFVTLEQAPWEFLTHTDLLDFPGARSRERKTVWDFLRKPEEQENFPRSQCFRRGKVAVLFDNYAADLDLNSMLLCKDHGNQEVTELSDLVVEWIRRTHGDTPERRQGKKVALFYCMTKCDIMLGRTTGNEAPVQKRFKNNIDAFRGGWIAEWTPGQPFRNLFMLRNPAVENRGYFTYAPAPEGRVGVETGYAADFADYLTTTLRPMYLAEPLVQTHVAEPEAKLDALLALNDGGSTLLAEHLAPICNPDLKYDQIAPRADAVVRALSESLKGYYESGDIAKRVAERVGRIQILTTALKRRHTEIGPFIASFHVDEPLIEAAYLNFRRTVGQAAPAERTVFDDLFGEAPEEPAEATDGFGTAVVAWWANHLTSRVPGNPWCARLGLDEEVLRAFVEELVAGAERVAAHRRLEDRLDAFTLNSLRLDAAARRVSIFGTLTVNDLVTYPGGREAPANAARFARPKAPPPGAVCDLPENPRDLDRTRLGYFADWMKALEDLARDNASAGRGGVINLEANAQL
;
A
#
# COMPACT_ATOMS: atom_id res chain seq x y z
N GLU A 1 1.53 -3.43 6.41
CA GLU A 1 0.51 -4.44 6.01
C GLU A 1 -0.90 -4.13 6.50
N LEU A 2 -1.25 -4.30 7.78
CA LEU A 2 -2.64 -4.08 8.26
C LEU A 2 -3.19 -2.70 7.91
N ARG A 3 -2.39 -1.65 8.15
CA ARG A 3 -2.71 -0.27 7.80
C ARG A 3 -3.02 -0.10 6.31
N GLU A 4 -2.11 -0.56 5.46
CA GLU A 4 -2.24 -0.49 4.01
C GLU A 4 -3.49 -1.25 3.52
N TYR A 5 -3.78 -2.42 4.10
CA TYR A 5 -4.98 -3.18 3.77
C TYR A 5 -6.25 -2.38 4.08
N VAL A 6 -6.33 -1.72 5.24
CA VAL A 6 -7.48 -0.89 5.63
C VAL A 6 -7.61 0.32 4.71
N GLU A 7 -6.53 1.06 4.47
CA GLU A 7 -6.51 2.24 3.59
C GLU A 7 -6.92 1.89 2.15
N ARG A 8 -6.46 0.73 1.65
CA ARG A 8 -6.75 0.29 0.27
C ARG A 8 -8.16 -0.25 0.10
N ASN A 9 -8.56 -1.17 0.98
CA ASN A 9 -9.73 -2.04 0.78
C ASN A 9 -10.96 -1.63 1.61
N LEU A 10 -10.78 -0.76 2.61
CA LEU A 10 -11.82 -0.28 3.52
C LEU A 10 -11.79 1.26 3.59
N ARG A 11 -11.80 1.93 2.43
CA ARG A 11 -11.68 3.41 2.32
C ARG A 11 -12.71 4.19 3.15
N ASP A 12 -13.89 3.62 3.34
CA ASP A 12 -14.96 4.22 4.13
C ASP A 12 -14.80 3.98 5.65
N HIS A 13 -13.81 3.18 6.06
CA HIS A 13 -13.52 2.90 7.46
C HIS A 13 -12.81 4.10 8.10
N LEU A 14 -13.15 4.44 9.34
CA LEU A 14 -12.56 5.59 10.04
C LEU A 14 -11.03 5.52 10.12
N LEU A 15 -10.50 4.30 10.28
CA LEU A 15 -9.06 4.04 10.34
C LEU A 15 -8.31 4.16 8.99
N ALA A 16 -9.03 4.33 7.88
CA ALA A 16 -8.46 4.64 6.56
C ALA A 16 -8.30 6.16 6.33
N SER A 17 -8.76 7.00 7.27
CA SER A 17 -8.64 8.46 7.22
C SER A 17 -7.47 8.97 8.06
N GLU A 18 -7.20 10.28 8.02
CA GLU A 18 -6.18 10.92 8.87
C GLU A 18 -6.38 10.65 10.37
N ILE A 19 -7.63 10.42 10.80
CA ILE A 19 -7.95 10.06 12.20
C ILE A 19 -7.29 8.73 12.60
N GLY A 20 -7.05 7.84 11.63
CA GLY A 20 -6.39 6.55 11.83
C GLY A 20 -4.92 6.67 12.24
N GLU A 21 -4.22 7.77 11.95
CA GLU A 21 -2.79 7.93 12.25
C GLU A 21 -2.47 7.72 13.73
N ILE A 22 -3.30 8.27 14.61
CA ILE A 22 -3.14 8.13 16.05
C ILE A 22 -3.27 6.66 16.46
N TYR A 23 -4.21 5.94 15.85
CA TYR A 23 -4.43 4.52 16.12
C TYR A 23 -3.26 3.66 15.63
N TRP A 24 -2.79 3.90 14.41
CA TRP A 24 -1.66 3.14 13.85
C TRP A 24 -0.37 3.37 14.63
N THR A 25 -0.07 4.63 14.98
CA THR A 25 1.08 4.98 15.83
C THR A 25 0.98 4.28 17.20
N PHE A 26 -0.19 4.33 17.84
CA PHE A 26 -0.43 3.62 19.09
C PHE A 26 -0.19 2.11 18.97
N LEU A 27 -0.67 1.48 17.89
CA LEU A 27 -0.45 0.05 17.65
C LEU A 27 1.04 -0.28 17.49
N GLU A 28 1.78 0.51 16.71
CA GLU A 28 3.21 0.34 16.50
C GLU A 28 3.99 0.42 17.82
N ASP A 29 3.69 1.42 18.64
CA ASP A 29 4.36 1.64 19.92
C ASP A 29 3.99 0.57 20.96
N SER A 30 2.74 0.09 20.96
CA SER A 30 2.18 -0.68 22.07
C SER A 30 2.11 -2.18 21.83
N LEU A 31 1.79 -2.65 20.61
CA LEU A 31 1.53 -4.07 20.34
C LEU A 31 2.64 -5.03 20.81
N PRO A 32 3.94 -4.71 20.66
CA PRO A 32 5.01 -5.60 21.13
C PRO A 32 4.94 -5.90 22.63
N TRP A 33 4.49 -4.95 23.43
CA TRP A 33 4.47 -5.00 24.89
C TRP A 33 3.18 -5.58 25.48
N LEU A 34 2.15 -5.77 24.64
CA LEU A 34 0.86 -6.28 25.08
C LEU A 34 0.83 -7.82 25.08
N ASP A 35 0.21 -8.38 26.12
CA ASP A 35 -0.15 -9.79 26.18
C ASP A 35 -1.30 -10.12 25.21
N GLY A 36 -1.70 -11.41 25.11
CA GLY A 36 -2.72 -11.83 24.16
C GLY A 36 -4.07 -11.11 24.33
N ALA A 37 -4.47 -10.84 25.58
CA ALA A 37 -5.71 -10.12 25.88
C ALA A 37 -5.59 -8.62 25.55
N GLY A 38 -4.44 -8.01 25.86
CA GLY A 38 -4.11 -6.65 25.49
C GLY A 38 -4.13 -6.45 23.97
N ARG A 39 -3.49 -7.35 23.21
CA ARG A 39 -3.50 -7.32 21.73
C ARG A 39 -4.91 -7.47 21.17
N ALA A 40 -5.73 -8.37 21.72
CA ALA A 40 -7.12 -8.52 21.30
C ALA A 40 -7.92 -7.24 21.47
N ARG A 41 -7.73 -6.50 22.58
CA ARG A 41 -8.37 -5.20 22.80
C ARG A 41 -7.81 -4.11 21.89
N ALA A 42 -6.50 -4.05 21.70
CA ALA A 42 -5.86 -3.06 20.85
C ALA A 42 -6.31 -3.20 19.38
N LEU A 43 -6.46 -4.44 18.90
CA LEU A 43 -6.91 -4.75 17.53
C LEU A 43 -8.44 -4.72 17.37
N ALA A 44 -9.22 -4.63 18.45
CA ALA A 44 -10.67 -4.68 18.42
C ALA A 44 -11.36 -3.68 17.47
N PRO A 45 -10.85 -2.44 17.31
CA PRO A 45 -11.41 -1.51 16.33
C PRO A 45 -11.43 -2.02 14.88
N LEU A 46 -10.53 -2.94 14.50
CA LEU A 46 -10.48 -3.52 13.14
C LEU A 46 -11.71 -4.38 12.82
N TRP A 47 -12.38 -4.92 13.83
CA TRP A 47 -13.64 -5.66 13.68
C TRP A 47 -14.79 -4.98 14.42
N ALA A 48 -14.75 -3.64 14.49
CA ALA A 48 -15.79 -2.80 15.10
C ALA A 48 -16.15 -3.19 16.55
N GLU A 49 -15.15 -3.63 17.31
CA GLU A 49 -15.29 -4.05 18.72
C GLU A 49 -16.33 -5.16 18.96
N LEU A 50 -16.66 -5.94 17.93
CA LEU A 50 -17.54 -7.08 18.04
C LEU A 50 -16.87 -8.19 18.88
N ALA A 51 -17.42 -8.45 20.06
CA ALA A 51 -16.87 -9.39 21.04
C ALA A 51 -16.63 -10.79 20.45
N GLU A 52 -17.55 -11.28 19.62
CA GLU A 52 -17.43 -12.62 19.02
C GLU A 52 -16.20 -12.78 18.11
N PHE A 53 -15.69 -11.70 17.52
CA PHE A 53 -14.45 -11.72 16.73
C PHE A 53 -13.21 -11.57 17.62
N GLY A 54 -13.30 -10.84 18.74
CA GLY A 54 -12.26 -10.83 19.77
C GLY A 54 -12.06 -12.21 20.40
N GLU A 55 -13.15 -12.94 20.66
CA GLU A 55 -13.10 -14.33 21.13
C GLU A 55 -12.51 -15.28 20.09
N LEU A 56 -12.83 -15.08 18.80
CA LEU A 56 -12.22 -15.84 17.71
C LEU A 56 -10.71 -15.62 17.68
N TYR A 57 -10.27 -14.36 17.71
CA TYR A 57 -8.86 -13.99 17.73
C TYR A 57 -8.13 -14.69 18.88
N LEU A 58 -8.68 -14.65 20.10
CA LEU A 58 -8.08 -15.30 21.26
C LEU A 58 -8.05 -16.82 21.12
N THR A 59 -9.07 -17.43 20.51
CA THR A 59 -9.11 -18.87 20.24
C THR A 59 -7.99 -19.28 19.29
N LEU A 60 -7.83 -18.56 18.17
CA LEU A 60 -6.78 -18.81 17.19
C LEU A 60 -5.39 -18.55 17.79
N LYS A 61 -5.24 -17.46 18.57
CA LYS A 61 -3.98 -17.14 19.25
C LYS A 61 -3.57 -18.22 20.24
N ARG A 62 -4.48 -18.72 21.08
CA ARG A 62 -4.18 -19.81 22.03
C ARG A 62 -3.69 -21.08 21.33
N ALA A 63 -4.22 -21.38 20.15
CA ALA A 63 -3.75 -22.52 19.36
C ALA A 63 -2.34 -22.28 18.83
N LEU A 64 -2.02 -21.06 18.37
CA LEU A 64 -0.64 -20.68 17.99
C LEU A 64 0.32 -20.73 19.17
N ASP A 65 -0.11 -20.26 20.36
CA ASP A 65 0.68 -20.31 21.58
C ASP A 65 1.00 -21.77 21.98
N GLN A 66 0.03 -22.69 21.86
CA GLN A 66 0.24 -24.13 22.08
C GLN A 66 1.21 -24.76 21.07
N LEU A 67 1.18 -24.30 19.83
CA LEU A 67 2.10 -24.76 18.79
C LEU A 67 3.50 -24.14 18.95
N GLY A 68 3.66 -23.07 19.73
CA GLY A 68 4.93 -22.34 19.83
C GLY A 68 5.26 -21.52 18.58
N HIS A 69 4.24 -21.00 17.89
CA HIS A 69 4.35 -20.10 16.73
C HIS A 69 5.26 -20.58 15.57
N PRO A 70 5.15 -21.83 15.10
CA PRO A 70 5.92 -22.27 13.96
C PRO A 70 5.40 -21.66 12.66
N ALA A 71 6.28 -21.48 11.68
CA ALA A 71 5.88 -21.15 10.31
C ALA A 71 5.15 -22.33 9.63
N GLU A 72 5.54 -23.56 9.97
CA GLU A 72 5.01 -24.79 9.37
C GLU A 72 4.64 -25.83 10.44
N VAL A 73 3.59 -26.61 10.14
CA VAL A 73 3.14 -27.72 10.98
C VAL A 73 2.85 -28.94 10.12
N PHE A 74 3.01 -30.12 10.71
CA PHE A 74 2.82 -31.39 10.00
C PHE A 74 1.61 -32.14 10.55
N THR A 75 0.87 -32.83 9.69
CA THR A 75 -0.21 -33.73 10.09
C THR A 75 -0.25 -34.95 9.19
N SER A 76 -1.01 -35.97 9.59
CA SER A 76 -1.17 -37.18 8.79
C SER A 76 -2.02 -36.92 7.54
N LEU A 77 -1.79 -37.68 6.46
CA LEU A 77 -2.63 -37.65 5.25
C LEU A 77 -4.13 -37.91 5.53
N GLY A 78 -4.45 -38.55 6.67
CA GLY A 78 -5.85 -38.73 7.12
C GLY A 78 -6.61 -37.41 7.28
N ALA A 79 -5.91 -36.29 7.54
CA ALA A 79 -6.50 -34.96 7.61
C ALA A 79 -7.10 -34.48 6.27
N LEU A 80 -6.61 -35.03 5.15
CA LEU A 80 -7.02 -34.72 3.78
C LEU A 80 -8.00 -35.75 3.22
N ALA A 81 -7.91 -37.01 3.69
CA ALA A 81 -8.71 -38.12 3.18
C ALA A 81 -10.20 -38.03 3.57
N ASP A 82 -10.53 -37.41 4.70
CA ASP A 82 -11.92 -37.23 5.12
C ASP A 82 -12.60 -36.12 4.29
N ARG A 83 -13.33 -36.53 3.24
CA ARG A 83 -14.06 -35.62 2.37
C ARG A 83 -15.27 -34.94 3.02
N ALA A 84 -15.67 -35.33 4.23
CA ALA A 84 -16.79 -34.72 4.94
C ALA A 84 -16.33 -33.77 6.05
N ARG A 85 -15.14 -34.00 6.65
CA ARG A 85 -14.66 -33.27 7.84
C ARG A 85 -13.16 -32.98 7.88
N GLY A 86 -12.43 -33.20 6.78
CA GLY A 86 -11.00 -32.87 6.68
C GLY A 86 -10.72 -31.37 6.63
N VAL A 87 -9.44 -31.00 6.75
CA VAL A 87 -8.99 -29.59 6.79
C VAL A 87 -9.35 -28.82 5.52
N LEU A 88 -9.44 -29.53 4.39
CA LEU A 88 -9.83 -29.02 3.07
C LEU A 88 -11.34 -28.77 2.91
N HIS A 89 -12.17 -29.29 3.83
CA HIS A 89 -13.61 -29.20 3.67
C HIS A 89 -14.12 -27.81 4.07
N VAL A 90 -14.93 -27.19 3.22
CA VAL A 90 -15.46 -25.82 3.42
C VAL A 90 -16.26 -25.68 4.72
N ASP A 91 -16.87 -26.78 5.18
CA ASP A 91 -17.63 -26.80 6.44
C ASP A 91 -16.77 -27.00 7.68
N ALA A 92 -15.47 -27.31 7.56
CA ALA A 92 -14.58 -27.40 8.71
C ALA A 92 -14.56 -26.08 9.50
N LEU A 93 -14.65 -24.94 8.81
CA LEU A 93 -14.72 -23.64 9.47
C LEU A 93 -16.02 -23.42 10.25
N LYS A 94 -17.12 -24.12 9.94
CA LYS A 94 -18.35 -24.05 10.74
C LYS A 94 -18.13 -24.60 12.16
N ASP A 95 -17.14 -25.47 12.35
CA ASP A 95 -16.78 -26.00 13.67
C ASP A 95 -16.17 -24.94 14.60
N LEU A 96 -15.85 -23.73 14.10
CA LEU A 96 -15.50 -22.60 14.95
C LEU A 96 -16.68 -22.09 15.80
N ASP A 97 -17.91 -22.27 15.32
CA ASP A 97 -19.14 -21.82 15.98
C ASP A 97 -20.04 -22.98 16.44
N ARG A 98 -19.74 -24.22 16.03
CA ARG A 98 -20.58 -25.38 16.34
C ARG A 98 -20.56 -25.68 17.85
N PRO A 99 -21.73 -25.78 18.50
CA PRO A 99 -21.78 -26.16 19.91
C PRO A 99 -21.46 -27.64 20.10
N GLY A 100 -20.77 -27.98 21.19
CA GLY A 100 -20.48 -29.35 21.59
C GLY A 100 -19.13 -29.88 21.08
N ALA A 101 -19.03 -31.20 20.98
CA ALA A 101 -17.79 -31.87 20.56
C ALA A 101 -17.55 -31.68 19.06
N VAL A 102 -16.39 -31.11 18.73
CA VAL A 102 -15.92 -30.92 17.35
C VAL A 102 -14.76 -31.85 17.03
N PRO A 103 -14.60 -32.28 15.76
CA PRO A 103 -13.49 -33.13 15.34
C PRO A 103 -12.13 -32.54 15.75
N GLN A 104 -11.23 -33.41 16.20
CA GLN A 104 -9.87 -33.04 16.60
C GLN A 104 -8.87 -33.57 15.58
N LEU A 105 -7.78 -32.82 15.41
CA LEU A 105 -6.65 -33.18 14.57
C LEU A 105 -5.36 -33.11 15.37
N SER A 106 -4.56 -34.16 15.28
CA SER A 106 -3.20 -34.16 15.80
C SER A 106 -2.26 -33.49 14.80
N VAL A 107 -1.56 -32.47 15.28
CA VAL A 107 -0.65 -31.63 14.52
C VAL A 107 0.71 -31.63 15.21
N LEU A 108 1.76 -31.96 14.48
CA LEU A 108 3.13 -31.89 14.95
C LEU A 108 3.67 -30.48 14.69
N SER A 109 4.05 -29.77 15.75
CA SER A 109 4.66 -28.45 15.63
C SER A 109 6.08 -28.54 15.04
N GLY A 110 6.42 -27.60 14.16
CA GLY A 110 7.80 -27.40 13.70
C GLY A 110 8.72 -26.77 14.77
N THR A 111 8.17 -26.27 15.87
CA THR A 111 8.94 -25.68 16.98
C THR A 111 9.57 -26.76 17.84
N GLN A 112 10.89 -26.72 17.98
CA GLN A 112 11.64 -27.69 18.80
C GLN A 112 11.12 -27.73 20.24
N GLY A 113 10.87 -28.93 20.75
CA GLY A 113 10.43 -29.16 22.13
C GLY A 113 8.92 -29.09 22.37
N VAL A 114 8.10 -28.66 21.40
CA VAL A 114 6.63 -28.64 21.52
C VAL A 114 6.02 -30.02 21.25
N GLY A 115 6.40 -30.65 20.13
CA GLY A 115 5.90 -31.97 19.76
C GLY A 115 4.47 -31.97 19.21
N LEU A 116 3.70 -33.01 19.55
CA LEU A 116 2.36 -33.25 19.01
C LEU A 116 1.29 -32.52 19.84
N VAL A 117 0.45 -31.73 19.18
CA VAL A 117 -0.67 -30.98 19.77
C VAL A 117 -1.97 -31.43 19.12
N SER A 118 -3.03 -31.61 19.92
CA SER A 118 -4.37 -31.91 19.41
C SER A 118 -5.21 -30.63 19.38
N LEU A 119 -5.68 -30.24 18.19
CA LEU A 119 -6.46 -29.02 17.99
C LEU A 119 -7.77 -29.32 17.24
N PRO A 120 -8.84 -28.52 17.45
CA PRO A 120 -10.05 -28.63 16.63
C PRO A 120 -9.74 -28.45 15.14
N VAL A 121 -10.33 -29.29 14.28
CA VAL A 121 -10.11 -29.19 12.82
C VAL A 121 -10.44 -27.79 12.30
N GLY A 122 -11.53 -27.18 12.75
CA GLY A 122 -11.90 -25.82 12.35
C GLY A 122 -10.87 -24.75 12.72
N VAL A 123 -10.15 -24.92 13.85
CA VAL A 123 -9.07 -24.02 14.27
C VAL A 123 -7.84 -24.21 13.39
N VAL A 124 -7.46 -25.46 13.09
CA VAL A 124 -6.36 -25.75 12.16
C VAL A 124 -6.69 -25.17 10.78
N SER A 125 -7.87 -25.49 10.23
CA SER A 125 -8.36 -24.92 8.96
C SER A 125 -8.40 -23.39 8.97
N ALA A 126 -8.65 -22.74 10.11
CA ALA A 126 -8.64 -21.29 10.22
C ALA A 126 -7.21 -20.70 10.19
N LEU A 127 -6.25 -21.36 10.85
CA LEU A 127 -4.85 -20.92 10.93
C LEU A 127 -4.03 -21.25 9.66
N THR A 128 -4.38 -22.32 8.95
CA THR A 128 -3.63 -22.77 7.76
C THR A 128 -3.77 -21.78 6.61
N ALA A 129 -2.69 -21.08 6.25
CA ALA A 129 -2.65 -20.26 5.04
C ALA A 129 -2.55 -21.14 3.79
N GLU A 130 -1.63 -22.10 3.81
CA GLU A 130 -1.31 -22.98 2.69
C GLU A 130 -1.31 -24.45 3.11
N LEU A 131 -1.70 -25.32 2.18
CA LEU A 131 -1.55 -26.76 2.33
C LEU A 131 -0.66 -27.27 1.21
N PHE A 132 0.54 -27.75 1.56
CA PHE A 132 1.47 -28.34 0.62
C PHE A 132 1.14 -29.81 0.37
N VAL A 133 0.91 -30.15 -0.90
CA VAL A 133 0.75 -31.54 -1.36
C VAL A 133 1.76 -31.79 -2.47
N THR A 134 2.84 -32.49 -2.14
CA THR A 134 3.86 -32.85 -3.12
C THR A 134 3.31 -33.89 -4.09
N LEU A 135 3.40 -33.60 -5.39
CA LEU A 135 3.06 -34.56 -6.43
C LEU A 135 4.07 -35.72 -6.41
N GLU A 136 3.58 -36.96 -6.37
CA GLU A 136 4.44 -38.15 -6.43
C GLU A 136 5.12 -38.27 -7.80
N GLN A 137 4.44 -37.81 -8.85
CA GLN A 137 4.93 -37.82 -10.22
C GLN A 137 4.65 -36.46 -10.87
N ALA A 138 5.59 -35.99 -11.70
CA ALA A 138 5.41 -34.79 -12.52
C ALA A 138 4.99 -35.22 -13.94
N PRO A 139 3.67 -35.28 -14.25
CA PRO A 139 3.20 -35.70 -15.57
C PRO A 139 3.63 -34.74 -16.69
N TRP A 140 3.93 -33.49 -16.36
CA TRP A 140 4.48 -32.49 -17.27
C TRP A 140 5.76 -31.89 -16.68
N GLU A 141 6.78 -31.67 -17.51
CA GLU A 141 8.12 -31.25 -17.08
C GLU A 141 8.11 -29.93 -16.30
N PHE A 142 7.25 -28.98 -16.67
CA PHE A 142 7.17 -27.67 -15.99
C PHE A 142 6.75 -27.78 -14.51
N LEU A 143 6.07 -28.87 -14.11
CA LEU A 143 5.70 -29.11 -12.71
C LEU A 143 6.89 -29.50 -11.81
N THR A 144 8.09 -29.70 -12.38
CA THR A 144 9.31 -29.92 -11.59
C THR A 144 9.84 -28.64 -10.95
N HIS A 145 9.41 -27.48 -11.44
CA HIS A 145 9.86 -26.16 -11.01
C HIS A 145 8.70 -25.14 -10.93
N THR A 146 7.46 -25.61 -10.99
CA THR A 146 6.25 -24.79 -10.91
C THR A 146 5.28 -25.43 -9.93
N ASP A 147 4.85 -24.64 -8.95
CA ASP A 147 3.78 -25.03 -8.04
C ASP A 147 2.40 -24.72 -8.63
N LEU A 148 1.44 -25.62 -8.40
CA LEU A 148 0.03 -25.41 -8.75
C LEU A 148 -0.73 -24.99 -7.49
N LEU A 149 -1.19 -23.74 -7.48
CA LEU A 149 -1.96 -23.18 -6.38
C LEU A 149 -3.47 -23.28 -6.69
N ASP A 150 -4.21 -23.97 -5.82
CA ASP A 150 -5.67 -24.02 -5.88
C ASP A 150 -6.28 -23.09 -4.83
N PHE A 151 -7.09 -22.14 -5.29
CA PHE A 151 -7.77 -21.19 -4.41
C PHE A 151 -9.17 -21.68 -4.06
N PRO A 152 -9.57 -21.62 -2.78
CA PRO A 152 -10.96 -21.83 -2.41
C PRO A 152 -11.86 -20.83 -3.17
N GLY A 153 -12.95 -21.33 -3.76
CA GLY A 153 -13.79 -20.53 -4.65
C GLY A 153 -14.27 -19.22 -4.01
N ALA A 154 -14.09 -18.11 -4.75
CA ALA A 154 -14.48 -16.77 -4.31
C ALA A 154 -15.97 -16.71 -3.88
N ARG A 155 -16.26 -15.87 -2.89
CA ARG A 155 -17.62 -15.60 -2.40
C ARG A 155 -17.76 -14.11 -2.16
N SER A 156 -18.88 -13.55 -2.63
CA SER A 156 -19.16 -12.13 -2.43
C SER A 156 -19.24 -11.78 -0.95
N ARG A 157 -18.76 -10.58 -0.59
CA ARG A 157 -18.93 -10.01 0.75
C ARG A 157 -20.42 -9.87 1.09
N GLU A 158 -20.75 -10.05 2.37
CA GLU A 158 -22.12 -9.88 2.84
C GLU A 158 -22.44 -8.40 2.95
N ARG A 159 -23.58 -7.97 2.37
CA ARG A 159 -24.00 -6.55 2.41
C ARG A 159 -25.02 -6.25 3.51
N LYS A 160 -25.47 -7.28 4.24
CA LYS A 160 -26.37 -7.14 5.38
C LYS A 160 -25.66 -6.45 6.54
N THR A 161 -26.43 -5.75 7.37
CA THR A 161 -25.91 -5.15 8.60
C THR A 161 -25.56 -6.23 9.63
N VAL A 162 -24.78 -5.86 10.65
CA VAL A 162 -24.50 -6.73 11.80
C VAL A 162 -25.80 -7.28 12.42
N TRP A 163 -26.84 -6.46 12.52
CA TRP A 163 -28.13 -6.86 13.09
C TRP A 163 -28.85 -7.90 12.22
N ASP A 164 -28.88 -7.67 10.91
CA ASP A 164 -29.61 -8.53 9.98
C ASP A 164 -28.90 -9.86 9.70
N PHE A 165 -27.59 -9.93 9.94
CA PHE A 165 -26.79 -11.12 9.63
C PHE A 165 -26.22 -11.83 10.86
N LEU A 166 -25.53 -11.10 11.75
CA LEU A 166 -24.86 -11.70 12.92
C LEU A 166 -25.78 -11.85 14.12
N ARG A 167 -26.92 -11.16 14.17
CA ARG A 167 -27.84 -11.19 15.33
C ARG A 167 -29.20 -11.80 15.04
N LYS A 168 -29.60 -11.90 13.77
CA LYS A 168 -30.88 -12.47 13.38
C LYS A 168 -30.93 -13.97 13.72
N PRO A 169 -31.96 -14.46 14.45
CA PRO A 169 -32.04 -15.87 14.86
C PRO A 169 -32.00 -16.87 13.69
N GLU A 170 -32.70 -16.55 12.60
CA GLU A 170 -32.77 -17.36 11.38
C GLU A 170 -31.40 -17.60 10.73
N GLU A 171 -30.47 -16.65 10.90
CA GLU A 171 -29.12 -16.75 10.33
C GLU A 171 -28.17 -17.55 11.24
N GLN A 172 -28.50 -17.70 12.54
CA GLN A 172 -27.63 -18.40 13.50
C GLN A 172 -27.42 -19.87 13.17
N GLU A 173 -28.43 -20.53 12.60
CA GLU A 173 -28.33 -21.92 12.14
C GLU A 173 -27.25 -22.12 11.06
N ASN A 174 -26.85 -21.04 10.39
CA ASN A 174 -25.85 -21.03 9.33
C ASN A 174 -24.46 -20.55 9.79
N PHE A 175 -24.22 -20.38 11.11
CA PHE A 175 -22.93 -19.98 11.67
C PHE A 175 -22.34 -18.70 11.03
N PRO A 176 -23.00 -17.53 11.21
CA PRO A 176 -22.71 -16.34 10.42
C PRO A 176 -21.32 -15.76 10.71
N ARG A 177 -20.77 -15.92 11.92
CA ARG A 177 -19.39 -15.51 12.24
C ARG A 177 -18.36 -16.31 11.44
N SER A 178 -18.49 -17.64 11.38
CA SER A 178 -17.64 -18.51 10.56
C SER A 178 -17.75 -18.17 9.08
N GLN A 179 -18.95 -17.79 8.59
CA GLN A 179 -19.12 -17.31 7.23
C GLN A 179 -18.35 -16.02 6.96
N CYS A 180 -18.43 -15.03 7.87
CA CYS A 180 -17.65 -13.80 7.77
C CYS A 180 -16.15 -14.09 7.73
N PHE A 181 -15.65 -14.92 8.67
CA PHE A 181 -14.24 -15.30 8.72
C PHE A 181 -13.80 -15.98 7.43
N ARG A 182 -14.58 -16.95 6.93
CA ARG A 182 -14.29 -17.64 5.66
C ARG A 182 -14.19 -16.66 4.49
N ARG A 183 -15.15 -15.76 4.33
CA ARG A 183 -15.14 -14.77 3.23
C ARG A 183 -13.92 -13.83 3.33
N GLY A 184 -13.62 -13.36 4.55
CA GLY A 184 -12.43 -12.53 4.81
C GLY A 184 -11.13 -13.26 4.50
N LYS A 185 -10.99 -14.51 4.96
CA LYS A 185 -9.81 -15.34 4.71
C LYS A 185 -9.54 -15.57 3.23
N VAL A 186 -10.57 -15.96 2.46
CA VAL A 186 -10.42 -16.19 1.01
C VAL A 186 -10.00 -14.91 0.29
N ALA A 187 -10.58 -13.77 0.64
CA ALA A 187 -10.22 -12.48 0.05
C ALA A 187 -8.77 -12.09 0.36
N VAL A 188 -8.35 -12.17 1.63
CA VAL A 188 -6.99 -11.81 2.05
C VAL A 188 -5.95 -12.72 1.41
N LEU A 189 -6.17 -14.03 1.39
CA LEU A 189 -5.22 -14.96 0.75
C LEU A 189 -5.04 -14.59 -0.72
N PHE A 190 -6.12 -14.46 -1.49
CA PHE A 190 -6.02 -14.10 -2.90
C PHE A 190 -5.31 -12.74 -3.12
N ASP A 191 -5.66 -11.73 -2.33
CA ASP A 191 -5.05 -10.40 -2.42
C ASP A 191 -3.54 -10.44 -2.14
N ASN A 192 -3.09 -11.24 -1.16
CA ASN A 192 -1.67 -11.40 -0.83
C ASN A 192 -0.90 -12.03 -1.98
N TYR A 193 -1.34 -13.18 -2.51
CA TYR A 193 -0.65 -13.82 -3.66
C TYR A 193 -0.64 -12.92 -4.91
N ALA A 194 -1.70 -12.13 -5.12
CA ALA A 194 -1.76 -11.17 -6.21
C ALA A 194 -0.89 -9.91 -5.96
N ALA A 195 -0.64 -9.53 -4.71
CA ALA A 195 0.23 -8.42 -4.34
C ALA A 195 1.71 -8.82 -4.44
N ASP A 196 2.04 -10.01 -3.97
CA ASP A 196 3.42 -10.52 -3.86
C ASP A 196 3.98 -11.04 -5.20
N LEU A 197 3.17 -10.98 -6.27
CA LEU A 197 3.51 -11.51 -7.61
C LEU A 197 3.82 -13.01 -7.59
N ASP A 198 3.25 -13.75 -6.64
CA ASP A 198 3.42 -15.21 -6.60
C ASP A 198 2.49 -15.93 -7.60
N LEU A 199 1.56 -15.19 -8.22
CA LEU A 199 0.71 -15.66 -9.32
C LEU A 199 1.31 -15.28 -10.69
N ASN A 200 2.23 -16.10 -11.18
CA ASN A 200 2.85 -15.94 -12.50
C ASN A 200 1.84 -16.16 -13.66
N SER A 201 0.98 -17.16 -13.52
CA SER A 201 -0.04 -17.57 -14.48
C SER A 201 -1.36 -17.84 -13.77
N MET A 202 -2.48 -17.55 -14.44
CA MET A 202 -3.81 -17.74 -13.87
C MET A 202 -4.68 -18.65 -14.75
N LEU A 203 -5.16 -19.75 -14.17
CA LEU A 203 -6.21 -20.59 -14.73
C LEU A 203 -7.57 -20.13 -14.21
N LEU A 204 -8.32 -19.39 -15.03
CA LEU A 204 -9.66 -18.93 -14.69
C LEU A 204 -10.69 -20.02 -15.06
N CYS A 205 -11.07 -20.85 -14.10
CA CYS A 205 -12.01 -21.94 -14.32
C CYS A 205 -13.47 -21.49 -14.15
N LYS A 206 -14.30 -21.64 -15.20
CA LYS A 206 -15.73 -21.32 -15.17
C LYS A 206 -16.58 -22.46 -15.74
N ASP A 207 -17.54 -22.90 -14.96
CA ASP A 207 -18.50 -23.92 -15.38
C ASP A 207 -19.70 -23.34 -16.15
N HIS A 208 -20.75 -24.15 -16.36
CA HIS A 208 -21.95 -23.79 -17.15
C HIS A 208 -23.00 -22.95 -16.44
N GLY A 209 -22.89 -22.78 -15.12
CA GLY A 209 -23.86 -22.02 -14.34
C GLY A 209 -23.79 -20.51 -14.61
N ASN A 210 -24.75 -19.76 -14.08
CA ASN A 210 -24.64 -18.30 -14.04
C ASN A 210 -23.49 -17.89 -13.11
N GLN A 211 -22.88 -16.74 -13.39
CA GLN A 211 -21.87 -16.18 -12.51
C GLN A 211 -22.54 -15.49 -11.31
N GLU A 212 -22.58 -16.16 -10.17
CA GLU A 212 -23.20 -15.64 -8.94
C GLU A 212 -22.27 -14.68 -8.17
N VAL A 213 -20.97 -14.75 -8.42
CA VAL A 213 -19.95 -13.98 -7.69
C VAL A 213 -19.49 -12.78 -8.53
N THR A 214 -20.04 -11.61 -8.23
CA THR A 214 -19.70 -10.35 -8.92
C THR A 214 -18.22 -9.98 -8.73
N GLU A 215 -17.71 -10.17 -7.52
CA GLU A 215 -16.34 -9.78 -7.12
C GLU A 215 -15.24 -10.55 -7.88
N LEU A 216 -15.52 -11.76 -8.39
CA LEU A 216 -14.54 -12.52 -9.17
C LEU A 216 -14.11 -11.74 -10.42
N SER A 217 -15.04 -10.99 -11.04
CA SER A 217 -14.71 -10.17 -12.20
C SER A 217 -13.72 -9.06 -11.84
N ASP A 218 -13.88 -8.44 -10.67
CA ASP A 218 -13.02 -7.34 -10.22
C ASP A 218 -11.62 -7.87 -9.87
N LEU A 219 -11.54 -9.05 -9.23
CA LEU A 219 -10.27 -9.73 -8.93
C LEU A 219 -9.47 -10.05 -10.20
N VAL A 220 -10.13 -10.58 -11.22
CA VAL A 220 -9.49 -10.89 -12.52
C VAL A 220 -9.00 -9.61 -13.20
N VAL A 221 -9.82 -8.55 -13.23
CA VAL A 221 -9.45 -7.26 -13.84
C VAL A 221 -8.26 -6.62 -13.11
N GLU A 222 -8.25 -6.64 -11.78
CA GLU A 222 -7.16 -6.10 -10.98
C GLU A 222 -5.87 -6.90 -11.19
N TRP A 223 -5.95 -8.24 -11.25
CA TRP A 223 -4.78 -9.06 -11.56
C TRP A 223 -4.25 -8.77 -12.97
N ILE A 224 -5.13 -8.66 -13.99
CA ILE A 224 -4.74 -8.26 -15.35
C ILE A 224 -4.06 -6.89 -15.33
N ARG A 225 -4.60 -5.92 -14.61
CA ARG A 225 -4.03 -4.58 -14.47
C ARG A 225 -2.60 -4.62 -13.92
N ARG A 226 -2.37 -5.45 -12.91
CA ARG A 226 -1.07 -5.58 -12.24
C ARG A 226 -0.01 -6.31 -13.07
N THR A 227 -0.41 -7.35 -13.80
CA THR A 227 0.52 -8.24 -14.53
C THR A 227 0.70 -7.82 -15.99
N HIS A 228 -0.39 -7.53 -16.70
CA HIS A 228 -0.37 -7.22 -18.13
C HIS A 228 -0.53 -5.72 -18.39
N GLY A 229 -1.35 -5.01 -17.62
CA GLY A 229 -1.59 -3.58 -17.76
C GLY A 229 -3.08 -3.22 -17.73
N ASP A 230 -3.38 -1.98 -17.33
CA ASP A 230 -4.74 -1.44 -17.25
C ASP A 230 -5.37 -1.16 -18.61
N THR A 231 -4.59 -0.88 -19.65
CA THR A 231 -5.10 -0.58 -21.00
C THR A 231 -4.67 -1.61 -22.05
N PRO A 232 -5.41 -1.79 -23.15
CA PRO A 232 -5.03 -2.70 -24.23
C PRO A 232 -3.62 -2.42 -24.79
N GLU A 233 -3.23 -1.15 -24.92
CA GLU A 233 -1.92 -0.73 -25.44
C GLU A 233 -0.79 -1.24 -24.53
N ARG A 234 -0.98 -1.18 -23.21
CA ARG A 234 0.01 -1.65 -22.24
C ARG A 234 0.16 -3.17 -22.21
N ARG A 235 -0.84 -3.91 -22.71
CA ARG A 235 -0.80 -5.38 -22.84
C ARG A 235 -0.16 -5.84 -24.14
N GLN A 236 0.00 -4.96 -25.12
CA GLN A 236 0.57 -5.30 -26.41
C GLN A 236 2.03 -5.78 -26.26
N GLY A 237 2.37 -6.88 -26.94
CA GLY A 237 3.72 -7.46 -26.92
C GLY A 237 4.05 -8.29 -25.67
N LYS A 238 3.18 -8.33 -24.66
CA LYS A 238 3.37 -9.18 -23.48
C LYS A 238 2.84 -10.59 -23.74
N LYS A 239 3.51 -11.59 -23.16
CA LYS A 239 3.01 -12.97 -23.13
C LYS A 239 1.70 -13.00 -22.31
N VAL A 240 0.69 -13.71 -22.82
CA VAL A 240 -0.60 -13.85 -22.14
C VAL A 240 -0.52 -14.96 -21.11
N ALA A 241 -0.51 -14.60 -19.84
CA ALA A 241 -0.46 -15.54 -18.72
C ALA A 241 -1.84 -15.87 -18.12
N LEU A 242 -2.92 -15.32 -18.70
CA LEU A 242 -4.31 -15.64 -18.35
C LEU A 242 -4.84 -16.75 -19.26
N PHE A 243 -5.38 -17.81 -18.68
CA PHE A 243 -6.00 -18.92 -19.39
C PHE A 243 -7.46 -19.05 -18.97
N TYR A 244 -8.38 -18.79 -19.89
CA TYR A 244 -9.80 -18.92 -19.57
C TYR A 244 -10.30 -20.35 -19.82
N CYS A 245 -10.54 -21.10 -18.76
CA CYS A 245 -10.89 -22.52 -18.79
C CYS A 245 -12.39 -22.73 -18.59
N MET A 246 -13.11 -23.06 -19.66
CA MET A 246 -14.51 -23.45 -19.62
C MET A 246 -14.64 -24.92 -19.19
N THR A 247 -14.99 -25.16 -17.93
CA THR A 247 -15.09 -26.52 -17.34
C THR A 247 -16.49 -27.11 -17.48
N LYS A 248 -16.62 -28.44 -17.44
CA LYS A 248 -17.88 -29.16 -17.73
C LYS A 248 -18.40 -28.87 -19.15
N CYS A 249 -17.49 -28.71 -20.11
CA CYS A 249 -17.85 -28.47 -21.51
C CYS A 249 -18.50 -29.68 -22.18
N ASP A 250 -18.49 -30.86 -21.56
CA ASP A 250 -19.28 -32.01 -22.01
C ASP A 250 -20.80 -31.73 -22.03
N ILE A 251 -21.29 -30.78 -21.22
CA ILE A 251 -22.71 -30.39 -21.20
C ILE A 251 -23.15 -29.78 -22.55
N MET A 252 -22.29 -29.05 -23.25
CA MET A 252 -22.63 -28.50 -24.57
C MET A 252 -22.64 -29.55 -25.69
N LEU A 253 -22.15 -30.77 -25.41
CA LEU A 253 -22.21 -31.90 -26.35
C LEU A 253 -23.60 -32.56 -26.36
N GLY A 254 -24.46 -32.24 -25.38
CA GLY A 254 -25.73 -32.91 -25.18
C GLY A 254 -26.86 -32.48 -26.11
N ARG A 255 -27.61 -33.48 -26.59
CA ARG A 255 -28.87 -33.34 -27.31
C ARG A 255 -30.03 -33.24 -26.32
N THR A 256 -30.35 -32.05 -25.81
CA THR A 256 -31.52 -31.89 -24.93
C THR A 256 -32.71 -31.43 -25.76
N THR A 257 -33.86 -32.09 -25.63
CA THR A 257 -35.11 -31.67 -26.27
C THR A 257 -35.46 -30.25 -25.81
N GLY A 258 -35.52 -29.29 -26.75
CA GLY A 258 -35.77 -27.87 -26.46
C GLY A 258 -34.53 -26.98 -26.27
N ASN A 259 -33.31 -27.51 -26.46
CA ASN A 259 -32.07 -26.71 -26.48
C ASN A 259 -31.49 -26.67 -27.90
N GLU A 260 -32.03 -25.79 -28.75
CA GLU A 260 -31.70 -25.74 -30.19
C GLU A 260 -30.29 -25.19 -30.49
N ALA A 261 -29.67 -24.45 -29.56
CA ALA A 261 -28.34 -23.85 -29.74
C ALA A 261 -27.46 -23.97 -28.47
N PRO A 262 -27.06 -25.19 -28.07
CA PRO A 262 -26.31 -25.42 -26.83
C PRO A 262 -24.95 -24.71 -26.82
N VAL A 263 -24.25 -24.63 -27.97
CA VAL A 263 -22.96 -23.96 -28.09
C VAL A 263 -23.10 -22.45 -27.91
N GLN A 264 -24.05 -21.82 -28.62
CA GLN A 264 -24.31 -20.39 -28.50
C GLN A 264 -24.61 -20.00 -27.04
N LYS A 265 -25.55 -20.72 -26.41
CA LYS A 265 -25.94 -20.48 -25.01
C LYS A 265 -24.75 -20.64 -24.06
N ARG A 266 -23.94 -21.68 -24.25
CA ARG A 266 -22.74 -21.95 -23.46
C ARG A 266 -21.73 -20.81 -23.58
N PHE A 267 -21.36 -20.42 -24.79
CA PHE A 267 -20.38 -19.35 -25.02
C PHE A 267 -20.88 -18.00 -24.54
N LYS A 268 -22.15 -17.66 -24.80
CA LYS A 268 -22.76 -16.42 -24.31
C LYS A 268 -22.71 -16.33 -22.79
N ASN A 269 -23.14 -17.38 -22.08
CA ASN A 269 -23.12 -17.40 -20.62
C ASN A 269 -21.70 -17.26 -20.05
N ASN A 270 -20.71 -17.90 -20.67
CA ASN A 270 -19.32 -17.86 -20.21
C ASN A 270 -18.63 -16.52 -20.53
N ILE A 271 -18.96 -15.87 -21.64
CA ILE A 271 -18.35 -14.60 -22.04
C ILE A 271 -19.00 -13.41 -21.31
N ASP A 272 -20.34 -13.39 -21.24
CA ASP A 272 -21.08 -12.31 -20.57
C ASP A 272 -20.92 -12.34 -19.03
N ALA A 273 -20.31 -13.40 -18.48
CA ALA A 273 -20.06 -13.56 -17.05
C ALA A 273 -19.08 -12.52 -16.47
N PHE A 274 -18.20 -11.93 -17.30
CA PHE A 274 -17.13 -11.05 -16.84
C PHE A 274 -17.32 -9.62 -17.33
N ARG A 275 -17.05 -8.68 -16.44
CA ARG A 275 -17.05 -7.22 -16.68
C ARG A 275 -15.62 -6.72 -16.85
N GLY A 276 -15.48 -5.44 -17.20
CA GLY A 276 -14.17 -4.78 -17.33
C GLY A 276 -13.56 -4.81 -18.74
N GLY A 277 -14.31 -5.25 -19.75
CA GLY A 277 -13.98 -5.09 -21.18
C GLY A 277 -12.83 -5.94 -21.72
N TRP A 278 -12.03 -6.57 -20.86
CA TRP A 278 -10.83 -7.32 -21.25
C TRP A 278 -11.10 -8.51 -22.18
N ILE A 279 -12.29 -9.12 -22.11
CA ILE A 279 -12.68 -10.18 -23.06
C ILE A 279 -12.92 -9.59 -24.46
N ALA A 280 -13.63 -8.47 -24.53
CA ALA A 280 -13.97 -7.82 -25.79
C ALA A 280 -12.75 -7.18 -26.46
N GLU A 281 -11.86 -6.59 -25.67
CA GLU A 281 -10.63 -5.95 -26.16
C GLU A 281 -9.46 -6.22 -25.19
N TRP A 282 -8.61 -7.18 -25.58
CA TRP A 282 -7.41 -7.54 -24.83
C TRP A 282 -6.23 -6.65 -25.20
N THR A 283 -5.97 -6.52 -26.50
CA THR A 283 -5.00 -5.58 -27.12
C THR A 283 -5.72 -4.75 -28.17
N PRO A 284 -5.16 -3.62 -28.67
CA PRO A 284 -5.90 -2.71 -29.54
C PRO A 284 -6.55 -3.43 -30.73
N GLY A 285 -7.89 -3.38 -30.81
CA GLY A 285 -8.68 -4.02 -31.87
C GLY A 285 -8.66 -5.56 -31.88
N GLN A 286 -8.19 -6.22 -30.82
CA GLN A 286 -8.13 -7.68 -30.73
C GLN A 286 -8.81 -8.19 -29.45
N PRO A 287 -9.78 -9.11 -29.55
CA PRO A 287 -10.43 -9.71 -28.39
C PRO A 287 -9.49 -10.64 -27.63
N PHE A 288 -9.88 -11.05 -26.44
CA PHE A 288 -9.21 -12.13 -25.73
C PHE A 288 -9.48 -13.47 -26.41
N ARG A 289 -8.42 -14.22 -26.74
CA ARG A 289 -8.50 -15.50 -27.49
C ARG A 289 -7.91 -16.72 -26.78
N ASN A 290 -7.37 -16.55 -25.57
CA ASN A 290 -6.71 -17.63 -24.82
C ASN A 290 -7.71 -18.46 -23.99
N LEU A 291 -8.71 -19.02 -24.68
CA LEU A 291 -9.83 -19.78 -24.09
C LEU A 291 -9.66 -21.28 -24.34
N PHE A 292 -9.88 -22.10 -23.32
CA PHE A 292 -9.79 -23.57 -23.35
C PHE A 292 -11.09 -24.20 -22.89
N MET A 293 -11.43 -25.36 -23.46
CA MET A 293 -12.62 -26.13 -23.09
C MET A 293 -12.17 -27.43 -22.45
N LEU A 294 -12.72 -27.73 -21.28
CA LEU A 294 -12.33 -28.89 -20.48
C LEU A 294 -13.55 -29.74 -20.10
N ARG A 295 -13.39 -31.06 -20.17
CA ARG A 295 -14.29 -32.05 -19.58
C ARG A 295 -13.53 -32.93 -18.59
N ASN A 296 -14.25 -33.64 -17.73
CA ASN A 296 -13.66 -34.60 -16.81
C ASN A 296 -13.90 -36.03 -17.28
N PRO A 297 -12.88 -36.73 -17.84
CA PRO A 297 -13.01 -38.14 -18.24
C PRO A 297 -13.32 -39.09 -17.07
N ALA A 298 -13.09 -38.68 -15.83
CA ALA A 298 -13.45 -39.46 -14.63
C ALA A 298 -14.95 -39.39 -14.27
N VAL A 299 -15.79 -38.83 -15.14
CA VAL A 299 -17.25 -38.87 -15.03
C VAL A 299 -17.80 -39.60 -16.25
N GLU A 300 -18.38 -40.78 -16.04
CA GLU A 300 -18.93 -41.57 -17.14
C GLU A 300 -20.06 -40.83 -17.86
N ASN A 301 -19.89 -40.64 -19.16
CA ASN A 301 -20.92 -40.13 -20.06
C ASN A 301 -21.12 -41.09 -21.24
N ARG A 302 -21.93 -42.12 -21.01
CA ARG A 302 -22.24 -43.19 -21.99
C ARG A 302 -23.05 -42.70 -23.19
N GLY A 303 -23.58 -41.48 -23.13
CA GLY A 303 -24.22 -40.85 -24.27
C GLY A 303 -23.23 -40.42 -25.36
N TYR A 304 -21.96 -40.17 -25.00
CA TYR A 304 -20.95 -39.66 -25.94
C TYR A 304 -19.79 -40.63 -26.15
N PHE A 305 -19.40 -41.39 -25.13
CA PHE A 305 -18.22 -42.25 -25.15
C PHE A 305 -18.55 -43.71 -24.80
N THR A 306 -17.72 -44.61 -25.29
CA THR A 306 -17.70 -46.04 -24.91
C THR A 306 -16.58 -46.29 -23.92
N TYR A 307 -16.81 -47.22 -22.98
CA TYR A 307 -15.90 -47.47 -21.86
C TYR A 307 -15.55 -48.95 -21.79
N ALA A 308 -14.29 -49.25 -21.49
CA ALA A 308 -13.87 -50.59 -21.11
C ALA A 308 -14.53 -51.00 -19.78
N PRO A 309 -14.76 -52.32 -19.55
CA PRO A 309 -15.26 -52.80 -18.27
C PRO A 309 -14.34 -52.38 -17.12
N ALA A 310 -14.93 -51.84 -16.04
CA ALA A 310 -14.22 -51.45 -14.83
C ALA A 310 -14.86 -52.08 -13.59
N PRO A 311 -14.09 -52.24 -12.48
CA PRO A 311 -14.64 -52.63 -11.19
C PRO A 311 -15.75 -51.68 -10.72
N GLU A 312 -16.67 -52.22 -9.93
CA GLU A 312 -17.79 -51.45 -9.38
C GLU A 312 -17.29 -50.19 -8.63
N GLY A 313 -17.88 -49.03 -8.94
CA GLY A 313 -17.49 -47.74 -8.37
C GLY A 313 -16.26 -47.07 -9.02
N ARG A 314 -15.69 -47.63 -10.09
CA ARG A 314 -14.64 -46.98 -10.90
C ARG A 314 -15.13 -46.71 -12.32
N VAL A 315 -14.70 -45.57 -12.87
CA VAL A 315 -14.95 -45.21 -14.26
C VAL A 315 -14.02 -46.00 -15.17
N GLY A 316 -14.56 -46.59 -16.23
CA GLY A 316 -13.77 -47.30 -17.25
C GLY A 316 -12.89 -46.38 -18.09
N VAL A 317 -11.90 -46.96 -18.77
CA VAL A 317 -11.09 -46.24 -19.76
C VAL A 317 -11.95 -46.02 -21.00
N GLU A 318 -11.98 -44.79 -21.51
CA GLU A 318 -12.68 -44.46 -22.74
C GLU A 318 -12.01 -45.14 -23.94
N THR A 319 -12.79 -45.90 -24.71
CA THR A 319 -12.30 -46.68 -25.86
C THR A 319 -12.69 -46.07 -27.22
N GLY A 320 -13.64 -45.14 -27.23
CA GLY A 320 -14.12 -44.51 -28.46
C GLY A 320 -15.38 -43.68 -28.23
N TYR A 321 -15.96 -43.20 -29.33
CA TYR A 321 -17.25 -42.51 -29.31
C TYR A 321 -18.42 -43.50 -29.37
N ALA A 322 -19.54 -43.16 -28.74
CA ALA A 322 -20.80 -43.84 -28.99
C ALA A 322 -21.22 -43.61 -30.45
N ALA A 323 -21.76 -44.62 -31.13
CA ALA A 323 -22.04 -44.56 -32.57
C ALA A 323 -22.94 -43.37 -32.96
N ASP A 324 -24.03 -43.17 -32.21
CA ASP A 324 -24.97 -42.06 -32.43
C ASP A 324 -24.34 -40.68 -32.19
N PHE A 325 -23.34 -40.61 -31.30
CA PHE A 325 -22.60 -39.38 -31.01
C PHE A 325 -21.54 -39.10 -32.08
N ALA A 326 -20.87 -40.12 -32.62
CA ALA A 326 -19.90 -39.93 -33.70
C ALA A 326 -20.56 -39.34 -34.95
N ASP A 327 -21.77 -39.82 -35.29
CA ASP A 327 -22.58 -39.25 -36.35
C ASP A 327 -23.01 -37.81 -36.04
N TYR A 328 -23.51 -37.56 -34.81
CA TYR A 328 -23.85 -36.21 -34.34
C TYR A 328 -22.71 -35.21 -34.47
N LEU A 329 -21.53 -35.64 -34.02
CA LEU A 329 -20.35 -34.83 -33.91
C LEU A 329 -19.98 -34.27 -35.27
N THR A 330 -20.01 -35.15 -36.28
CA THR A 330 -19.62 -34.84 -37.64
C THR A 330 -20.70 -34.05 -38.39
N THR A 331 -21.96 -34.45 -38.26
CA THR A 331 -23.06 -33.87 -39.06
C THR A 331 -23.63 -32.58 -38.50
N THR A 332 -23.57 -32.38 -37.17
CA THR A 332 -24.26 -31.26 -36.50
C THR A 332 -23.36 -30.48 -35.56
N LEU A 333 -22.72 -31.12 -34.58
CA LEU A 333 -22.03 -30.40 -33.50
C LEU A 333 -20.81 -29.62 -33.99
N ARG A 334 -19.93 -30.24 -34.77
CA ARG A 334 -18.73 -29.57 -35.30
C ARG A 334 -19.09 -28.41 -36.24
N PRO A 335 -20.00 -28.58 -37.23
CA PRO A 335 -20.47 -27.45 -38.05
C PRO A 335 -21.08 -26.32 -37.22
N MET A 336 -21.96 -26.63 -36.26
CA MET A 336 -22.57 -25.64 -35.37
C MET A 336 -21.51 -24.88 -34.55
N TYR A 337 -20.54 -25.61 -34.00
CA TYR A 337 -19.45 -25.02 -33.20
C TYR A 337 -18.57 -24.10 -34.03
N LEU A 338 -18.13 -24.53 -35.22
CA LEU A 338 -17.26 -23.73 -36.09
C LEU A 338 -17.97 -22.52 -36.70
N ALA A 339 -19.29 -22.58 -36.86
CA ALA A 339 -20.11 -21.47 -37.35
C ALA A 339 -20.48 -20.44 -36.27
N GLU A 340 -20.31 -20.75 -34.98
CA GLU A 340 -20.71 -19.88 -33.88
C GLU A 340 -19.81 -18.61 -33.80
N PRO A 341 -20.39 -17.38 -33.86
CA PRO A 341 -19.61 -16.15 -33.87
C PRO A 341 -18.69 -15.95 -32.66
N LEU A 342 -19.14 -16.33 -31.47
CA LEU A 342 -18.32 -16.22 -30.25
C LEU A 342 -17.14 -17.19 -30.24
N VAL A 343 -17.29 -18.36 -30.88
CA VAL A 343 -16.19 -19.31 -31.07
C VAL A 343 -15.14 -18.71 -32.01
N GLN A 344 -15.56 -18.19 -33.16
CA GLN A 344 -14.66 -17.56 -34.14
C GLN A 344 -13.90 -16.37 -33.55
N THR A 345 -14.54 -15.61 -32.66
CA THR A 345 -13.98 -14.42 -32.03
C THR A 345 -12.99 -14.78 -30.91
N HIS A 346 -13.37 -15.66 -29.99
CA HIS A 346 -12.65 -15.86 -28.71
C HIS A 346 -11.88 -17.17 -28.60
N VAL A 347 -12.01 -18.09 -29.57
CA VAL A 347 -11.27 -19.35 -29.56
C VAL A 347 -10.17 -19.30 -30.61
N ALA A 348 -8.92 -19.29 -30.17
CA ALA A 348 -7.80 -19.57 -31.05
C ALA A 348 -7.86 -21.04 -31.47
N GLU A 349 -7.67 -21.31 -32.77
CA GLU A 349 -7.65 -22.68 -33.34
C GLU A 349 -8.86 -23.54 -32.91
N PRO A 350 -10.09 -23.11 -33.27
CA PRO A 350 -11.32 -23.70 -32.73
C PRO A 350 -11.43 -25.20 -33.01
N GLU A 351 -11.01 -25.65 -34.19
CA GLU A 351 -11.06 -27.07 -34.56
C GLU A 351 -10.15 -27.93 -33.66
N ALA A 352 -8.89 -27.52 -33.49
CA ALA A 352 -7.95 -28.22 -32.62
C ALA A 352 -8.41 -28.24 -31.15
N LYS A 353 -9.02 -27.15 -30.66
CA LYS A 353 -9.57 -27.10 -29.29
C LYS A 353 -10.82 -27.95 -29.11
N LEU A 354 -11.64 -28.13 -30.16
CA LEU A 354 -12.75 -29.08 -30.14
C LEU A 354 -12.23 -30.53 -30.12
N ASP A 355 -11.20 -30.82 -30.91
CA ASP A 355 -10.57 -32.15 -30.93
C ASP A 355 -9.95 -32.50 -29.59
N ALA A 356 -9.24 -31.55 -28.96
CA ALA A 356 -8.68 -31.73 -27.63
C ALA A 356 -9.76 -31.98 -26.57
N LEU A 357 -10.88 -31.23 -26.60
CA LEU A 357 -12.02 -31.48 -25.70
C LEU A 357 -12.56 -32.91 -25.85
N LEU A 358 -12.56 -33.45 -27.06
CA LEU A 358 -13.10 -34.77 -27.39
C LEU A 358 -12.07 -35.91 -27.24
N ALA A 359 -10.79 -35.58 -27.05
CA ALA A 359 -9.72 -36.55 -26.89
C ALA A 359 -10.02 -37.52 -25.73
N LEU A 360 -9.89 -38.82 -26.01
CA LEU A 360 -10.25 -39.89 -25.09
C LEU A 360 -9.31 -39.89 -23.88
N ASN A 361 -9.86 -40.06 -22.68
CA ASN A 361 -9.12 -40.08 -21.40
C ASN A 361 -8.32 -38.80 -21.10
N ASP A 362 -8.50 -37.72 -21.87
CA ASP A 362 -7.76 -36.47 -21.73
C ASP A 362 -8.69 -35.27 -21.44
N GLY A 363 -9.71 -35.09 -22.29
CA GLY A 363 -10.72 -34.05 -22.11
C GLY A 363 -10.24 -32.60 -22.25
N GLY A 364 -9.08 -32.37 -22.89
CA GLY A 364 -8.50 -31.06 -23.19
C GLY A 364 -7.32 -30.67 -22.28
N SER A 365 -6.91 -31.56 -21.37
CA SER A 365 -5.88 -31.28 -20.37
C SER A 365 -4.46 -31.25 -20.96
N THR A 366 -4.12 -32.15 -21.89
CA THR A 366 -2.82 -32.14 -22.58
C THR A 366 -2.60 -30.84 -23.34
N LEU A 367 -3.60 -30.40 -24.12
CA LEU A 367 -3.49 -29.14 -24.88
C LEU A 367 -3.29 -27.92 -23.97
N LEU A 368 -3.99 -27.89 -22.82
CA LEU A 368 -3.82 -26.83 -21.83
C LEU A 368 -2.40 -26.86 -21.24
N ALA A 369 -1.89 -28.04 -20.89
CA ALA A 369 -0.55 -28.21 -20.34
C ALA A 369 0.55 -27.79 -21.32
N GLU A 370 0.40 -28.11 -22.62
CA GLU A 370 1.32 -27.67 -23.68
C GLU A 370 1.38 -26.14 -23.80
N HIS A 371 0.25 -25.44 -23.61
CA HIS A 371 0.21 -23.98 -23.64
C HIS A 371 0.67 -23.33 -22.32
N LEU A 372 0.57 -24.04 -21.20
CA LEU A 372 1.10 -23.59 -19.90
C LEU A 372 2.63 -23.67 -19.87
N ALA A 373 3.22 -24.74 -20.41
CA ALA A 373 4.65 -24.99 -20.37
C ALA A 373 5.54 -23.79 -20.74
N PRO A 374 5.31 -23.04 -21.85
CA PRO A 374 6.16 -21.88 -22.19
C PRO A 374 5.97 -20.65 -21.29
N ILE A 375 4.89 -20.59 -20.51
CA ILE A 375 4.60 -19.51 -19.56
C ILE A 375 5.10 -19.85 -18.16
N CYS A 376 5.05 -21.13 -17.78
CA CYS A 376 5.59 -21.66 -16.53
C CYS A 376 7.13 -21.73 -16.57
N ASN A 377 7.78 -20.59 -16.82
CA ASN A 377 9.23 -20.43 -16.81
C ASN A 377 9.65 -19.59 -15.58
N PRO A 378 10.60 -20.05 -14.76
CA PRO A 378 11.15 -19.28 -13.64
C PRO A 378 11.60 -17.85 -13.99
N ASP A 379 12.07 -17.63 -15.23
CA ASP A 379 12.54 -16.31 -15.70
C ASP A 379 11.41 -15.27 -15.82
N LEU A 380 10.15 -15.71 -15.93
CA LEU A 380 9.01 -14.78 -16.08
C LEU A 380 8.87 -13.85 -14.87
N LYS A 381 9.18 -14.33 -13.66
CA LYS A 381 9.13 -13.52 -12.45
C LYS A 381 10.18 -12.40 -12.50
N TYR A 382 11.38 -12.68 -13.03
CA TYR A 382 12.41 -11.66 -13.25
C TYR A 382 11.97 -10.61 -14.28
N ASP A 383 11.38 -11.04 -15.40
CA ASP A 383 10.83 -10.14 -16.42
C ASP A 383 9.71 -9.23 -15.87
N GLN A 384 8.94 -9.70 -14.89
CA GLN A 384 7.89 -8.93 -14.23
C GLN A 384 8.43 -7.95 -13.17
N ILE A 385 9.47 -8.34 -12.41
CA ILE A 385 10.04 -7.53 -11.33
C ILE A 385 10.94 -6.42 -11.88
N ALA A 386 11.76 -6.69 -12.91
CA ALA A 386 12.77 -5.74 -13.40
C ALA A 386 12.20 -4.35 -13.77
N PRO A 387 11.10 -4.22 -14.54
CA PRO A 387 10.52 -2.90 -14.84
C PRO A 387 10.01 -2.15 -13.60
N ARG A 388 9.55 -2.88 -12.57
CA ARG A 388 9.10 -2.27 -11.31
C ARG A 388 10.30 -1.81 -10.48
N ALA A 389 11.36 -2.62 -10.41
CA ALA A 389 12.60 -2.23 -9.77
C ALA A 389 13.17 -0.96 -10.42
N ASP A 390 13.19 -0.89 -11.76
CA ASP A 390 13.60 0.31 -12.49
C ASP A 390 12.74 1.54 -12.15
N ALA A 391 11.43 1.37 -12.02
CA ALA A 391 10.53 2.46 -11.63
C ALA A 391 10.82 2.97 -10.21
N VAL A 392 11.07 2.06 -9.26
CA VAL A 392 11.47 2.41 -7.89
C VAL A 392 12.83 3.09 -7.88
N VAL A 393 13.82 2.58 -8.63
CA VAL A 393 15.14 3.19 -8.77
C VAL A 393 15.03 4.61 -9.31
N ARG A 394 14.19 4.84 -10.32
CA ARG A 394 13.94 6.19 -10.86
C ARG A 394 13.30 7.12 -9.84
N ALA A 395 12.24 6.67 -9.16
CA ALA A 395 11.55 7.47 -8.15
C ALA A 395 12.47 7.82 -6.96
N LEU A 396 13.28 6.86 -6.52
CA LEU A 396 14.28 7.06 -5.48
C LEU A 396 15.38 8.03 -5.96
N SER A 397 15.89 7.83 -7.18
CA SER A 397 16.91 8.71 -7.77
C SER A 397 16.41 10.16 -7.89
N GLU A 398 15.16 10.35 -8.32
CA GLU A 398 14.53 11.68 -8.38
C GLU A 398 14.40 12.33 -7.00
N SER A 399 14.03 11.53 -5.99
CA SER A 399 13.90 12.01 -4.60
C SER A 399 15.25 12.36 -3.99
N LEU A 400 16.30 11.58 -4.30
CA LEU A 400 17.66 11.79 -3.81
C LEU A 400 18.45 12.84 -4.60
N LYS A 401 18.01 13.20 -5.82
CA LYS A 401 18.69 14.17 -6.68
C LYS A 401 18.92 15.53 -6.02
N GLY A 402 18.02 15.96 -5.14
CA GLY A 402 18.16 17.20 -4.37
C GLY A 402 19.28 17.17 -3.31
N TYR A 403 19.71 15.97 -2.91
CA TYR A 403 20.76 15.73 -1.92
C TYR A 403 22.11 15.37 -2.56
N TYR A 404 22.14 15.11 -3.86
CA TYR A 404 23.37 14.81 -4.61
C TYR A 404 24.11 16.10 -4.97
N GLU A 405 25.39 16.18 -4.59
CA GLU A 405 26.22 17.39 -4.74
C GLU A 405 27.33 17.20 -5.78
N SER A 406 27.22 17.86 -6.94
CA SER A 406 28.36 17.98 -7.86
C SER A 406 29.33 19.06 -7.35
N GLY A 407 30.61 18.73 -7.20
CA GLY A 407 31.66 19.59 -6.59
C GLY A 407 31.98 20.94 -7.24
N ASP A 408 31.10 21.53 -8.07
CA ASP A 408 31.26 22.86 -8.66
C ASP A 408 30.47 23.92 -7.87
N ILE A 409 31.18 24.61 -6.95
CA ILE A 409 30.62 25.67 -6.10
C ILE A 409 30.10 26.85 -6.93
N ALA A 410 30.73 27.18 -8.07
CA ALA A 410 30.31 28.32 -8.90
C ALA A 410 28.97 28.04 -9.57
N LYS A 411 28.79 26.84 -10.09
CA LYS A 411 27.51 26.37 -10.63
C LYS A 411 26.43 26.34 -9.55
N ARG A 412 26.74 25.86 -8.34
CA ARG A 412 25.83 25.84 -7.19
C ARG A 412 25.31 27.22 -6.80
N VAL A 413 26.20 28.21 -6.71
CA VAL A 413 25.82 29.60 -6.43
C VAL A 413 24.93 30.16 -7.54
N ALA A 414 25.28 29.91 -8.81
CA ALA A 414 24.50 30.40 -9.94
C ALA A 414 23.08 29.80 -9.98
N GLU A 415 22.92 28.50 -9.73
CA GLU A 415 21.62 27.82 -9.74
C GLU A 415 20.71 28.26 -8.59
N ARG A 416 21.23 28.30 -7.35
CA ARG A 416 20.43 28.71 -6.17
C ARG A 416 20.04 30.18 -6.23
N VAL A 417 20.98 31.07 -6.56
CA VAL A 417 20.67 32.50 -6.75
C VAL A 417 19.72 32.70 -7.93
N GLY A 418 19.89 31.94 -9.02
CA GLY A 418 19.01 32.00 -10.18
C GLY A 418 17.55 31.69 -9.85
N ARG A 419 17.29 30.66 -9.03
CA ARG A 419 15.93 30.33 -8.56
C ARG A 419 15.32 31.47 -7.74
N ILE A 420 16.09 32.07 -6.84
CA ILE A 420 15.64 33.24 -6.06
C ILE A 420 15.38 34.45 -6.97
N GLN A 421 16.19 34.66 -8.01
CA GLN A 421 15.99 35.76 -8.96
C GLN A 421 14.70 35.62 -9.77
N ILE A 422 14.23 34.40 -10.04
CA ILE A 422 12.91 34.17 -10.64
C ILE A 422 11.82 34.74 -9.71
N LEU A 423 11.87 34.42 -8.42
CA LEU A 423 10.95 34.95 -7.42
C LEU A 423 11.04 36.48 -7.30
N THR A 424 12.25 37.05 -7.11
CA THR A 424 12.41 38.51 -6.94
C THR A 424 11.98 39.26 -8.21
N THR A 425 12.16 38.68 -9.40
CA THR A 425 11.68 39.27 -10.66
C THR A 425 10.15 39.27 -10.74
N ALA A 426 9.49 38.17 -10.36
CA ALA A 426 8.02 38.10 -10.31
C ALA A 426 7.44 39.13 -9.31
N LEU A 427 8.07 39.26 -8.15
CA LEU A 427 7.70 40.23 -7.12
C LEU A 427 7.92 41.69 -7.56
N LYS A 428 9.01 42.01 -8.25
CA LYS A 428 9.26 43.35 -8.82
C LYS A 428 8.15 43.79 -9.78
N ARG A 429 7.61 42.87 -10.58
CA ARG A 429 6.49 43.14 -11.51
C ARG A 429 5.17 43.40 -10.79
N ARG A 430 5.03 42.96 -9.53
CA ARG A 430 3.81 43.09 -8.71
C ARG A 430 4.15 43.64 -7.32
N HIS A 431 4.74 44.83 -7.28
CA HIS A 431 5.29 45.41 -6.05
C HIS A 431 4.30 45.56 -4.87
N THR A 432 2.99 45.67 -5.15
CA THR A 432 1.93 45.70 -4.11
C THR A 432 1.75 44.36 -3.40
N GLU A 433 2.19 43.27 -4.02
CA GLU A 433 2.06 41.89 -3.50
C GLU A 433 3.24 41.49 -2.61
N ILE A 434 4.32 42.27 -2.55
CA ILE A 434 5.54 41.91 -1.80
C ILE A 434 5.25 41.82 -0.30
N GLY A 435 4.56 42.81 0.27
CA GLY A 435 4.18 42.81 1.69
C GLY A 435 3.31 41.60 2.06
N PRO A 436 2.17 41.37 1.38
CA PRO A 436 1.34 40.20 1.61
C PRO A 436 2.04 38.86 1.38
N PHE A 437 2.95 38.79 0.41
CA PHE A 437 3.78 37.60 0.18
C PHE A 437 4.64 37.30 1.41
N ILE A 438 5.43 38.27 1.88
CA ILE A 438 6.28 38.13 3.07
C ILE A 438 5.43 37.73 4.29
N ALA A 439 4.30 38.41 4.51
CA ALA A 439 3.42 38.16 5.65
C ALA A 439 2.83 36.74 5.64
N SER A 440 2.62 36.13 4.47
CA SER A 440 2.06 34.78 4.37
C SER A 440 2.98 33.66 4.87
N PHE A 441 4.28 33.96 5.03
CA PHE A 441 5.27 33.05 5.60
C PHE A 441 5.59 33.36 7.07
N HIS A 442 4.92 34.35 7.68
CA HIS A 442 4.96 34.56 9.12
C HIS A 442 4.08 33.56 9.85
N VAL A 443 4.44 33.28 11.10
CA VAL A 443 3.70 32.42 12.01
C VAL A 443 3.06 33.27 13.10
N ASP A 444 1.83 32.90 13.48
CA ASP A 444 1.09 33.53 14.57
C ASP A 444 1.51 32.98 15.94
N GLU A 445 1.43 33.84 16.96
CA GLU A 445 1.78 33.52 18.36
C GLU A 445 1.14 32.23 18.91
N PRO A 446 -0.16 31.94 18.66
CA PRO A 446 -0.80 30.73 19.20
C PRO A 446 -0.21 29.42 18.66
N LEU A 447 0.37 29.42 17.46
CA LEU A 447 0.99 28.22 16.88
C LEU A 447 2.32 27.89 17.58
N ILE A 448 3.09 28.91 17.94
CA ILE A 448 4.32 28.74 18.74
C ILE A 448 3.98 28.35 20.18
N GLU A 449 2.92 28.92 20.76
CA GLU A 449 2.42 28.52 22.07
C GLU A 449 2.02 27.04 22.11
N ALA A 450 1.30 26.57 21.09
CA ALA A 450 0.95 25.16 20.94
C ALA A 450 2.19 24.26 20.80
N ALA A 451 3.19 24.68 20.02
CA ALA A 451 4.47 23.97 19.88
C ALA A 451 5.22 23.88 21.23
N TYR A 452 5.23 24.95 22.02
CA TYR A 452 5.82 24.96 23.37
C TYR A 452 5.09 24.04 24.35
N LEU A 453 3.76 24.05 24.37
CA LEU A 453 2.98 23.15 25.21
C LEU A 453 3.15 21.68 24.82
N ASN A 454 3.40 21.40 23.54
CA ASN A 454 3.73 20.05 23.08
C ASN A 454 5.13 19.63 23.55
N PHE A 455 6.14 20.49 23.34
CA PHE A 455 7.50 20.29 23.85
C PHE A 455 7.54 20.05 25.37
N ARG A 456 6.79 20.82 26.15
CA ARG A 456 6.67 20.62 27.61
C ARG A 456 6.02 19.30 27.99
N ARG A 457 5.09 18.78 27.17
CA ARG A 457 4.44 17.49 27.39
C ARG A 457 5.39 16.33 27.09
N THR A 458 6.18 16.43 26.02
CA THR A 458 7.16 15.40 25.64
C THR A 458 8.34 15.37 26.60
N VAL A 459 8.89 16.53 27.01
CA VAL A 459 9.96 16.59 28.02
C VAL A 459 9.48 16.11 29.40
N GLY A 460 8.21 16.32 29.75
CA GLY A 460 7.61 15.85 31.00
C GLY A 460 7.34 14.32 31.05
N GLN A 461 7.48 13.60 29.94
CA GLN A 461 7.29 12.14 29.84
C GLN A 461 8.61 11.35 29.81
N ALA A 462 9.75 12.02 29.76
CA ALA A 462 11.05 11.36 29.93
C ALA A 462 11.19 10.89 31.39
N ALA A 463 11.00 9.60 31.64
CA ALA A 463 11.22 9.01 32.96
C ALA A 463 12.69 9.22 33.37
N PRO A 464 12.99 9.60 34.62
CA PRO A 464 14.36 9.55 35.10
C PRO A 464 14.78 8.07 35.07
N ALA A 465 15.89 7.76 34.39
CA ALA A 465 16.46 6.43 34.45
C ALA A 465 16.65 6.04 35.93
N GLU A 466 15.99 4.98 36.38
CA GLU A 466 16.18 4.43 37.72
C GLU A 466 17.63 3.98 37.83
N ARG A 467 18.45 4.73 38.57
CA ARG A 467 19.77 4.25 39.00
C ARG A 467 19.57 3.07 39.93
N THR A 468 20.12 1.93 39.55
CA THR A 468 20.09 0.74 40.41
C THR A 468 21.25 0.80 41.40
N VAL A 469 21.11 0.13 42.54
CA VAL A 469 22.20 -0.03 43.54
C VAL A 469 23.46 -0.67 42.93
N PHE A 470 23.31 -1.35 41.79
CA PHE A 470 24.40 -1.95 41.03
C PHE A 470 25.28 -0.90 40.31
N ASP A 471 24.68 0.20 39.85
CA ASP A 471 25.40 1.29 39.17
C ASP A 471 26.30 2.08 40.13
N ASP A 472 25.90 2.20 41.41
CA ASP A 472 26.69 2.87 42.47
C ASP A 472 27.86 2.02 43.00
N LEU A 473 27.83 0.69 42.80
CA LEU A 473 28.84 -0.25 43.32
C LEU A 473 29.88 -0.68 42.28
N PHE A 474 29.53 -0.66 40.99
CA PHE A 474 30.37 -1.19 39.91
C PHE A 474 30.49 -0.30 38.67
N GLY A 475 29.86 0.89 38.65
CA GLY A 475 30.02 1.85 37.55
C GLY A 475 31.35 2.61 37.62
N GLU A 476 32.05 2.74 36.49
CA GLU A 476 33.16 3.68 36.37
C GLU A 476 32.68 5.12 36.64
N ALA A 477 33.58 5.96 37.17
CA ALA A 477 33.28 7.36 37.45
C ALA A 477 32.69 8.02 36.19
N PRO A 478 31.61 8.82 36.30
CA PRO A 478 30.91 9.31 35.14
C PRO A 478 31.84 10.17 34.29
N GLU A 479 32.02 9.81 33.02
CA GLU A 479 32.18 10.85 32.00
C GLU A 479 31.01 11.82 32.19
N GLU A 480 31.30 13.12 32.24
CA GLU A 480 30.28 14.15 32.31
C GLU A 480 29.18 13.83 31.28
N PRO A 481 27.91 13.73 31.69
CA PRO A 481 26.85 13.44 30.74
C PRO A 481 26.89 14.53 29.68
N ALA A 482 27.07 14.12 28.41
CA ALA A 482 26.89 15.01 27.28
C ALA A 482 25.53 15.73 27.48
N GLU A 483 25.55 17.05 27.54
CA GLU A 483 24.37 17.89 27.76
C GLU A 483 23.23 17.41 26.84
N ALA A 484 22.03 17.22 27.39
CA ALA A 484 20.86 16.88 26.62
C ALA A 484 20.59 18.00 25.59
N THR A 485 20.86 17.74 24.31
CA THR A 485 21.06 18.76 23.26
C THR A 485 19.81 19.41 22.66
N ASP A 486 18.58 19.12 23.12
CA ASP A 486 17.38 19.69 22.49
C ASP A 486 16.56 20.54 23.45
N GLY A 487 17.00 21.78 23.62
CA GLY A 487 16.20 22.83 24.25
C GLY A 487 15.00 23.24 23.39
N PHE A 488 14.13 24.08 23.96
CA PHE A 488 12.94 24.56 23.24
C PHE A 488 13.30 25.31 21.94
N GLY A 489 14.48 25.95 21.89
CA GLY A 489 14.97 26.65 20.70
C GLY A 489 15.13 25.72 19.50
N THR A 490 15.71 24.54 19.70
CA THR A 490 15.84 23.53 18.65
C THR A 490 14.47 23.03 18.20
N ALA A 491 13.59 22.71 19.15
CA ALA A 491 12.26 22.18 18.87
C ALA A 491 11.40 23.16 18.03
N VAL A 492 11.40 24.46 18.36
CA VAL A 492 10.56 25.44 17.67
C VAL A 492 11.10 25.79 16.28
N VAL A 493 12.43 25.85 16.09
CA VAL A 493 13.02 26.09 14.78
C VAL A 493 12.78 24.91 13.84
N ALA A 494 12.87 23.68 14.35
CA ALA A 494 12.54 22.47 13.60
C ALA A 494 11.06 22.42 13.21
N TRP A 495 10.16 22.73 14.17
CA TRP A 495 8.73 22.85 13.89
C TRP A 495 8.42 23.91 12.84
N TRP A 496 9.05 25.08 12.93
CA TRP A 496 8.87 26.17 11.97
C TRP A 496 9.35 25.79 10.56
N ALA A 497 10.50 25.12 10.45
CA ALA A 497 11.01 24.64 9.17
C ALA A 497 10.04 23.65 8.49
N ASN A 498 9.49 22.70 9.26
CA ASN A 498 8.47 21.78 8.79
C ASN A 498 7.17 22.51 8.39
N HIS A 499 6.77 23.50 9.18
CA HIS A 499 5.58 24.31 8.92
C HIS A 499 5.68 25.11 7.61
N LEU A 500 6.85 25.67 7.28
CA LEU A 500 7.06 26.35 6.02
C LEU A 500 7.08 25.37 4.83
N THR A 501 7.73 24.21 5.02
CA THR A 501 7.87 23.19 3.96
C THR A 501 6.51 22.59 3.59
N SER A 502 5.64 22.31 4.58
CA SER A 502 4.30 21.76 4.33
C SER A 502 3.35 22.72 3.62
N ARG A 503 3.66 24.04 3.59
CA ARG A 503 2.88 25.07 2.89
C ARG A 503 3.27 25.25 1.42
N VAL A 504 4.27 24.53 0.92
CA VAL A 504 4.72 24.65 -0.47
C VAL A 504 3.74 23.99 -1.46
N PRO A 505 3.27 22.74 -1.24
CA PRO A 505 2.37 22.07 -2.17
C PRO A 505 1.05 22.84 -2.36
N GLY A 506 0.71 23.15 -3.61
CA GLY A 506 -0.56 23.81 -3.95
C GLY A 506 -0.70 25.25 -3.44
N ASN A 507 0.40 25.92 -3.09
CA ASN A 507 0.36 27.26 -2.52
C ASN A 507 -0.27 28.29 -3.51
N PRO A 508 -1.24 29.13 -3.09
CA PRO A 508 -1.90 30.10 -3.97
C PRO A 508 -0.93 31.15 -4.55
N TRP A 509 0.23 31.38 -3.93
CA TRP A 509 1.24 32.30 -4.46
C TRP A 509 1.88 31.84 -5.77
N CYS A 510 1.94 30.52 -6.02
CA CYS A 510 2.42 29.98 -7.29
C CYS A 510 1.54 30.47 -8.45
N ALA A 511 0.22 30.28 -8.34
CA ALA A 511 -0.75 30.78 -9.31
C ALA A 511 -0.78 32.32 -9.35
N ARG A 512 -0.73 32.97 -8.17
CA ARG A 512 -0.82 34.44 -8.08
C ARG A 512 0.39 35.12 -8.69
N LEU A 513 1.61 34.59 -8.57
CA LEU A 513 2.83 35.20 -9.11
C LEU A 513 3.26 34.60 -10.47
N GLY A 514 2.64 33.50 -10.90
CA GLY A 514 3.02 32.77 -12.11
C GLY A 514 4.36 32.05 -11.93
N LEU A 515 4.52 31.38 -10.79
CA LEU A 515 5.73 30.66 -10.39
C LEU A 515 5.46 29.16 -10.33
N ASP A 516 6.48 28.38 -10.68
CA ASP A 516 6.48 26.94 -10.42
C ASP A 516 6.68 26.68 -8.92
N GLU A 517 6.13 25.57 -8.43
CA GLU A 517 6.24 25.18 -7.02
C GLU A 517 7.71 25.00 -6.58
N GLU A 518 8.59 24.57 -7.48
CA GLU A 518 10.03 24.45 -7.23
C GLU A 518 10.68 25.78 -6.83
N VAL A 519 10.21 26.91 -7.39
CA VAL A 519 10.74 28.24 -7.06
C VAL A 519 10.34 28.64 -5.64
N LEU A 520 9.11 28.31 -5.25
CA LEU A 520 8.63 28.57 -3.89
C LEU A 520 9.31 27.66 -2.86
N ARG A 521 9.55 26.40 -3.23
CA ARG A 521 10.31 25.45 -2.43
C ARG A 521 11.73 25.95 -2.17
N ALA A 522 12.42 26.40 -3.21
CA ALA A 522 13.77 26.96 -3.09
C ALA A 522 13.80 28.16 -2.14
N PHE A 523 12.80 29.06 -2.19
CA PHE A 523 12.68 30.16 -1.24
C PHE A 523 12.59 29.70 0.22
N VAL A 524 11.73 28.71 0.51
CA VAL A 524 11.59 28.15 1.86
C VAL A 524 12.87 27.47 2.31
N GLU A 525 13.50 26.68 1.45
CA GLU A 525 14.76 25.99 1.74
C GLU A 525 15.89 26.97 2.11
N GLU A 526 15.98 28.12 1.42
CA GLU A 526 16.98 29.14 1.73
C GLU A 526 16.72 29.83 3.08
N LEU A 527 15.45 30.06 3.46
CA LEU A 527 15.10 30.59 4.77
C LEU A 527 15.46 29.62 5.90
N VAL A 528 15.15 28.33 5.73
CA VAL A 528 15.45 27.28 6.70
C VAL A 528 16.96 27.11 6.87
N ALA A 529 17.71 27.01 5.76
CA ALA A 529 19.16 26.95 5.80
C ALA A 529 19.79 28.22 6.42
N GLY A 530 19.18 29.38 6.16
CA GLY A 530 19.56 30.64 6.79
C GLY A 530 19.38 30.64 8.30
N ALA A 531 18.30 30.03 8.80
CA ALA A 531 18.01 29.90 10.23
C ALA A 531 19.08 29.07 10.98
N GLU A 532 19.50 27.96 10.37
CA GLU A 532 20.59 27.13 10.88
C GLU A 532 21.91 27.90 10.90
N ARG A 533 22.24 28.59 9.80
CA ARG A 533 23.49 29.34 9.65
C ARG A 533 23.66 30.44 10.71
N VAL A 534 22.58 31.12 11.07
CA VAL A 534 22.61 32.16 12.11
C VAL A 534 22.44 31.59 13.53
N ALA A 535 22.38 30.27 13.68
CA ALA A 535 22.12 29.56 14.93
C ALA A 535 20.85 30.09 15.64
N ALA A 536 19.74 30.20 14.90
CA ALA A 536 18.49 30.78 15.41
C ALA A 536 17.97 30.08 16.68
N HIS A 537 18.20 28.76 16.82
CA HIS A 537 17.84 27.99 18.01
C HIS A 537 18.57 28.52 19.25
N ARG A 538 19.90 28.67 19.20
CA ARG A 538 20.71 29.20 20.31
C ARG A 538 20.31 30.62 20.67
N ARG A 539 20.09 31.48 19.67
CA ARG A 539 19.66 32.85 19.91
C ARG A 539 18.33 32.92 20.67
N LEU A 540 17.43 31.99 20.40
CA LEU A 540 16.18 31.91 21.14
C LEU A 540 16.41 31.41 22.56
N GLU A 541 17.25 30.38 22.75
CA GLU A 541 17.61 29.87 24.07
C GLU A 541 18.27 30.94 24.95
N ASP A 542 19.29 31.64 24.42
CA ASP A 542 19.95 32.76 25.10
C ASP A 542 18.94 33.85 25.53
N ARG A 543 17.97 34.15 24.65
CA ARG A 543 16.92 35.13 24.95
C ARG A 543 15.96 34.63 26.02
N LEU A 544 15.62 33.35 26.02
CA LEU A 544 14.70 32.76 26.99
C LEU A 544 15.36 32.61 28.37
N ASP A 545 16.64 32.25 28.43
CA ASP A 545 17.42 32.10 29.67
C ASP A 545 17.63 33.44 30.40
N ALA A 546 17.71 34.55 29.65
CA ALA A 546 17.76 35.90 30.22
C ALA A 546 16.49 36.28 31.01
N PHE A 547 15.38 35.56 30.82
CA PHE A 547 14.18 35.71 31.62
C PHE A 547 14.08 34.53 32.59
N THR A 548 13.88 34.77 33.89
CA THR A 548 13.70 33.70 34.89
C THR A 548 12.35 32.98 34.67
N LEU A 549 12.28 32.10 33.67
CA LEU A 549 11.06 31.41 33.22
C LEU A 549 10.64 30.30 34.19
N ASN A 550 11.60 29.68 34.89
CA ASN A 550 11.38 28.57 35.81
C ASN A 550 10.55 28.94 37.06
N SER A 551 10.43 30.24 37.38
CA SER A 551 9.62 30.73 38.51
C SER A 551 8.20 31.17 38.11
N LEU A 552 7.81 31.01 36.84
CA LEU A 552 6.50 31.44 36.34
C LEU A 552 5.52 30.27 36.26
N ARG A 553 4.22 30.58 36.37
CA ARG A 553 3.15 29.65 36.01
C ARG A 553 3.27 29.26 34.54
N LEU A 554 2.93 28.01 34.20
CA LEU A 554 3.08 27.46 32.85
C LEU A 554 2.46 28.36 31.78
N ASP A 555 1.25 28.88 32.00
CA ASP A 555 0.56 29.76 31.04
C ASP A 555 1.30 31.10 30.85
N ALA A 556 1.87 31.65 31.92
CA ALA A 556 2.65 32.89 31.87
C ALA A 556 4.03 32.68 31.21
N ALA A 557 4.61 31.49 31.36
CA ALA A 557 5.82 31.09 30.66
C ALA A 557 5.53 30.85 29.17
N ALA A 558 4.45 30.13 28.84
CA ALA A 558 4.03 29.81 27.48
C ALA A 558 3.80 31.07 26.65
N ARG A 559 3.11 32.07 27.20
CA ARG A 559 2.90 33.36 26.56
C ARG A 559 4.19 34.16 26.31
N ARG A 560 5.18 34.08 27.19
CA ARG A 560 6.46 34.78 26.98
C ARG A 560 7.29 34.07 25.92
N VAL A 561 7.32 32.74 26.00
CA VAL A 561 8.02 31.87 25.06
C VAL A 561 7.43 32.00 23.65
N SER A 562 6.11 32.08 23.52
CA SER A 562 5.44 32.31 22.24
C SER A 562 5.84 33.64 21.62
N ILE A 563 5.85 34.74 22.38
CA ILE A 563 6.27 36.06 21.88
C ILE A 563 7.71 36.01 21.35
N PHE A 564 8.66 35.50 22.14
CA PHE A 564 10.07 35.46 21.71
C PHE A 564 10.32 34.47 20.57
N GLY A 565 9.64 33.32 20.58
CA GLY A 565 9.71 32.34 19.50
C GLY A 565 9.16 32.91 18.20
N THR A 566 7.96 33.49 18.22
CA THR A 566 7.34 34.16 17.08
C THR A 566 8.21 35.28 16.53
N LEU A 567 8.72 36.18 17.38
CA LEU A 567 9.63 37.25 16.94
C LEU A 567 10.89 36.68 16.29
N THR A 568 11.48 35.62 16.86
CA THR A 568 12.72 35.04 16.36
C THR A 568 12.54 34.40 14.99
N VAL A 569 11.49 33.59 14.78
CA VAL A 569 11.24 32.94 13.49
C VAL A 569 10.71 33.92 12.44
N ASN A 570 9.86 34.88 12.82
CA ASN A 570 9.35 35.89 11.89
C ASN A 570 10.42 36.91 11.49
N ASP A 571 11.41 37.19 12.35
CA ASP A 571 12.57 38.03 11.99
C ASP A 571 13.40 37.39 10.87
N LEU A 572 13.46 36.05 10.77
CA LEU A 572 14.18 35.37 9.69
C LEU A 572 13.49 35.55 8.33
N VAL A 573 12.16 35.61 8.31
CA VAL A 573 11.35 35.90 7.11
C VAL A 573 11.42 37.40 6.76
N THR A 574 11.38 38.25 7.79
CA THR A 574 11.39 39.72 7.66
C THR A 574 12.76 40.25 7.26
N TYR A 575 13.83 39.61 7.73
CA TYR A 575 15.22 39.98 7.44
C TYR A 575 16.00 38.73 7.02
N PRO A 576 15.88 38.29 5.74
CA PRO A 576 16.60 37.12 5.25
C PRO A 576 18.10 37.22 5.52
N GLY A 577 18.68 36.19 6.14
CA GLY A 577 20.09 36.20 6.60
C GLY A 577 20.31 36.83 7.98
N GLY A 578 19.26 37.27 8.66
CA GLY A 578 19.29 37.81 10.01
C GLY A 578 19.52 39.32 10.06
N ARG A 579 18.76 40.02 10.91
CA ARG A 579 18.81 41.48 11.06
C ARG A 579 20.19 42.02 11.48
N GLU A 580 20.87 41.26 12.33
CA GLU A 580 22.16 41.64 12.93
C GLU A 580 23.37 41.31 12.04
N ALA A 581 23.15 40.63 10.90
CA ALA A 581 24.24 40.37 9.95
C ALA A 581 24.82 41.70 9.44
N PRO A 582 26.16 41.84 9.30
CA PRO A 582 26.78 43.13 8.95
C PRO A 582 26.20 43.80 7.70
N ALA A 583 25.88 43.02 6.66
CA ALA A 583 25.26 43.52 5.44
C ALA A 583 23.80 43.99 5.65
N ASN A 584 23.07 43.37 6.57
CA ASN A 584 21.68 43.68 6.87
C ASN A 584 21.52 44.80 7.91
N ALA A 585 22.48 44.95 8.84
CA ALA A 585 22.46 46.01 9.84
C ALA A 585 22.42 47.42 9.22
N ALA A 586 23.11 47.61 8.08
CA ALA A 586 23.06 48.86 7.32
C ALA A 586 21.76 49.01 6.51
N ARG A 587 21.24 47.91 5.94
CA ARG A 587 20.03 47.90 5.10
C ARG A 587 18.74 48.18 5.88
N PHE A 588 18.63 47.60 7.06
CA PHE A 588 17.42 47.66 7.89
C PHE A 588 17.60 48.53 9.14
N ALA A 589 18.52 49.50 9.07
CA ALA A 589 18.75 50.47 10.13
C ALA A 589 17.47 51.25 10.43
N ARG A 590 17.06 51.28 11.70
CA ARG A 590 15.87 52.04 12.10
C ARG A 590 16.18 53.54 11.97
N PRO A 591 15.34 54.33 11.28
CA PRO A 591 15.48 55.78 11.29
C PRO A 591 15.44 56.31 12.73
N LYS A 592 16.23 57.34 13.03
CA LYS A 592 16.15 58.01 14.34
C LYS A 592 14.74 58.58 14.51
N ALA A 593 14.13 58.33 15.67
CA ALA A 593 12.84 58.92 15.99
C ALA A 593 12.96 60.46 15.94
N PRO A 594 11.98 61.16 15.35
CA PRO A 594 11.97 62.62 15.39
C PRO A 594 11.86 63.09 16.86
N PRO A 595 12.45 64.25 17.20
CA PRO A 595 12.31 64.82 18.53
C PRO A 595 10.82 65.10 18.85
N PRO A 596 10.43 65.12 20.15
CA PRO A 596 9.04 65.34 20.55
C PRO A 596 8.48 66.64 19.94
N GLY A 597 7.38 66.53 19.19
CA GLY A 597 6.72 67.66 18.52
C GLY A 597 7.15 67.92 17.07
N ALA A 598 8.17 67.23 16.55
CA ALA A 598 8.53 67.26 15.14
C ALA A 598 7.70 66.24 14.33
N VAL A 599 7.21 66.66 13.17
CA VAL A 599 6.52 65.78 12.20
C VAL A 599 7.58 65.09 11.35
N CYS A 600 7.38 63.83 10.97
CA CYS A 600 8.26 63.17 10.01
C CYS A 600 8.19 63.89 8.65
N ASP A 601 9.35 64.35 8.15
CA ASP A 601 9.45 64.87 6.78
C ASP A 601 9.23 63.73 5.79
N LEU A 602 8.00 63.63 5.29
CA LEU A 602 7.68 62.76 4.16
C LEU A 602 8.02 63.50 2.85
N PRO A 603 8.62 62.83 1.86
CA PRO A 603 8.89 63.46 0.56
C PRO A 603 7.61 64.02 -0.07
N GLU A 604 7.64 65.28 -0.50
CA GLU A 604 6.50 65.93 -1.18
C GLU A 604 6.30 65.40 -2.61
N ASN A 605 7.38 64.92 -3.24
CA ASN A 605 7.33 64.32 -4.58
C ASN A 605 6.79 62.87 -4.49
N PRO A 606 5.68 62.55 -5.18
CA PRO A 606 5.11 61.20 -5.18
C PRO A 606 6.11 60.10 -5.58
N ARG A 607 7.05 60.38 -6.50
CA ARG A 607 8.07 59.40 -6.91
C ARG A 607 9.09 59.11 -5.82
N ASP A 608 9.48 60.13 -5.05
CA ASP A 608 10.42 59.98 -3.95
C ASP A 608 9.73 59.31 -2.75
N LEU A 609 8.43 59.55 -2.56
CA LEU A 609 7.60 58.84 -1.61
C LEU A 609 7.48 57.35 -1.95
N ASP A 610 7.22 57.01 -3.22
CA ASP A 610 7.16 55.62 -3.68
C ASP A 610 8.51 54.91 -3.60
N ARG A 611 9.60 55.61 -3.92
CA ARG A 611 10.97 55.10 -3.73
C ARG A 611 11.26 54.81 -2.26
N THR A 612 10.82 55.68 -1.36
CA THR A 612 10.96 55.49 0.09
C THR A 612 10.13 54.31 0.59
N ARG A 613 8.90 54.14 0.09
CA ARG A 613 8.01 53.00 0.40
C ARG A 613 8.58 51.66 -0.06
N LEU A 614 9.18 51.62 -1.25
CA LEU A 614 9.73 50.41 -1.85
C LEU A 614 11.16 50.10 -1.38
N GLY A 615 11.83 51.04 -0.69
CA GLY A 615 13.20 50.89 -0.22
C GLY A 615 13.40 49.63 0.63
N TYR A 616 12.51 49.40 1.59
CA TYR A 616 12.52 48.18 2.42
C TYR A 616 12.44 46.90 1.57
N PHE A 617 11.52 46.85 0.61
CA PHE A 617 11.34 45.66 -0.23
C PHE A 617 12.50 45.43 -1.19
N ALA A 618 13.11 46.51 -1.70
CA ALA A 618 14.32 46.44 -2.51
C ALA A 618 15.49 45.83 -1.73
N ASP A 619 15.66 46.24 -0.47
CA ASP A 619 16.71 45.72 0.39
C ASP A 619 16.39 44.31 0.92
N TRP A 620 15.11 43.98 1.12
CA TRP A 620 14.64 42.63 1.42
C TRP A 620 14.99 41.64 0.30
N MET A 621 14.73 41.99 -0.97
CA MET A 621 15.08 41.14 -2.11
C MET A 621 16.60 40.93 -2.24
N LYS A 622 17.41 41.97 -1.98
CA LYS A 622 18.88 41.84 -1.96
C LYS A 622 19.36 40.96 -0.82
N ALA A 623 18.76 41.10 0.37
CA ALA A 623 19.08 40.26 1.52
C ALA A 623 18.76 38.79 1.26
N LEU A 624 17.67 38.50 0.54
CA LEU A 624 17.32 37.15 0.12
C LEU A 624 18.30 36.56 -0.91
N GLU A 625 18.72 37.35 -1.90
CA GLU A 625 19.73 36.92 -2.88
C GLU A 625 21.11 36.70 -2.23
N ASP A 626 21.49 37.52 -1.26
CA ASP A 626 22.72 37.33 -0.48
C ASP A 626 22.62 36.11 0.43
N LEU A 627 21.46 35.86 1.06
CA LEU A 627 21.22 34.66 1.85
C LEU A 627 21.45 33.40 1.00
N ALA A 628 20.88 33.35 -0.20
CA ALA A 628 21.06 32.22 -1.11
C ALA A 628 22.52 32.06 -1.55
N ARG A 629 23.24 33.17 -1.77
CA ARG A 629 24.68 33.15 -2.08
C ARG A 629 25.52 32.62 -0.92
N ASP A 630 25.23 33.06 0.30
CA ASP A 630 25.91 32.61 1.51
C ASP A 630 25.66 31.12 1.76
N ASN A 631 24.41 30.68 1.66
CA ASN A 631 24.03 29.28 1.81
C ASN A 631 24.57 28.39 0.68
N ALA A 632 24.75 28.95 -0.53
CA ALA A 632 25.36 28.25 -1.65
C ALA A 632 26.89 28.29 -1.64
N SER A 633 27.53 29.05 -0.74
CA SER A 633 28.99 29.09 -0.61
C SER A 633 29.47 28.31 0.61
N ALA A 634 28.72 28.35 1.73
CA ALA A 634 28.90 27.47 2.87
C ALA A 634 28.19 26.14 2.62
N GLY A 635 28.91 25.02 2.51
CA GLY A 635 28.27 23.71 2.62
C GLY A 635 27.50 23.61 3.95
N ARG A 636 26.34 22.94 3.98
CA ARG A 636 25.55 22.79 5.21
C ARG A 636 26.42 22.14 6.29
N GLY A 637 26.72 22.87 7.36
CA GLY A 637 27.05 22.30 8.68
C GLY A 637 28.25 21.37 8.84
N GLY A 638 29.14 21.22 7.85
CA GLY A 638 30.30 20.34 7.96
C GLY A 638 30.99 20.15 6.61
N VAL A 639 32.29 19.86 6.64
CA VAL A 639 33.07 19.56 5.44
C VAL A 639 32.46 18.34 4.76
N ILE A 640 31.82 18.55 3.60
CA ILE A 640 31.35 17.46 2.74
C ILE A 640 32.56 16.60 2.38
N ASN A 641 32.53 15.33 2.77
CA ASN A 641 33.55 14.38 2.38
C ASN A 641 33.32 13.97 0.92
N LEU A 642 34.01 14.67 0.01
CA LEU A 642 33.95 14.43 -1.43
C LEU A 642 34.30 12.97 -1.82
N GLU A 643 35.09 12.26 -1.01
CA GLU A 643 35.39 10.84 -1.22
C GLU A 643 34.18 9.93 -0.97
N ALA A 644 33.33 10.25 0.01
CA ALA A 644 32.12 9.48 0.30
C ALA A 644 31.05 9.66 -0.80
N ASN A 645 30.95 10.85 -1.38
CA ASN A 645 30.04 11.12 -2.50
C ASN A 645 30.47 10.47 -3.82
N ALA A 646 31.76 10.14 -3.99
CA ALA A 646 32.25 9.45 -5.18
C ALA A 646 32.03 7.93 -5.13
N GLN A 647 31.65 7.39 -3.97
CA GLN A 647 31.38 5.96 -3.76
C GLN A 647 29.88 5.59 -3.87
N LEU A 648 28.98 6.58 -3.88
CA LEU A 648 27.55 6.46 -4.18
C LEU A 648 27.31 6.66 -5.69
#